data_AF-A0A1V5JP62-F1
#
_entry.id   AF-A0A1V5JP62-F1
#
_cell.length_a   1.000
_cell.length_b   1.000
_cell.length_c   1.000
_cell.angle_alpha   90.00
_cell.angle_beta   90.00
_cell.angle_gamma   90.00
#
_symmetry.space_group_name_H-M   'P 1'
#
loop_
_entity.id
_entity.type
_entity.pdbx_description
1 polymer ?
#
loop_
_entity_poly.entity_id
_entity_poly.type
_entity_poly.pdbx_seq_one_letter_code
_entity_poly.pdbx_strand_id
1 'polypeptide(L)'
;MGGFAQGTKYEAENGILTGSVTVQTTVAGFSGTGYTGLFENEGDMVAVTFNLSPAAGYSLYIGYAAPYGDKKNILTINGNSIEASFPASAGFTEIALGKVWLREGSNTISITKSWGWFLLDYFRIEPCTEPEVTVQLPYKLSTRAPHLETRMLWSYLMDSFTQRIHSGVMNLNAREEAEWLFALTGRYPALTGLDFMNHTRNYSWYDKSVVVNEAMNWYNQNGLVAICWHWRDPSRATEEFYTSGTSFDVSKITETTSAEYQMMLSDIDIIAGYLKQLNASKVPVLFRPLHEASGRWFWWGAKGPEPCKALWRIMFDRLVNYHGLKNLIWVWTTDAAPDNLDWYPGDEYVDILGADIYAADGDFSSQLLTYNAIKEKFGGRKLITLSENGPVPDPDRLVSDRAHWSWFMPWYGSFIRDGIKNPPAHWQKVMSHDYVVTLDEMPDLKSYPLSDEPDYSAFPQGFFMAGWKPRTAVMPDYTDVPAVTDPVTVAITVDCSDTVTLVSPYLFGDNANLWTGPMSDNTTLMKNITNRDQGVMRGPGGSTSDAFFWNRSTRPPDVPQTLLNDPSNTNWPWYGQRAENWTMHVDSFYSILSKAGITGMLTVNYGYARYGTGDDPVAQAAHLAADWVRYDNGRTKFWEIGNEVFGNWEAGYRIDRSLNRDGQPEYITPQLYGQHCRVFIDSMRVAAAETGHDIKIGVVMVESATTHNSWNAGVAAQVGDKADFYVVHSYYTPWNTDSDVATVLNSYKNTEGYINHVRSTVAAAGMPELPVAMTEYNIFAVGSRQQVSHANGMQAVLATGEMIRTGYGAACRWDLANGWDNGNDHGMYSYNEPADPLDPLSPRIPDYTPHPAFFHLYYMRRHTGDVLLGSTVTGAPGVVITPTAFSSGHLGASLVNTTKVQRVVRLNLKDYGVGNRFCTYTLTGTEGHDFSRKVFVNSTGGALAAGGPDSYETIRADAVVIGDEIRINLPPLSAVYILVEPGTRQLAINNEVTAVDPVRSDDDVTIWPNPSEGSFTVTGMPDHVSRIEISDLRGNLMMSMKTGRGKHEITLDTDIVSGIYLVTLYGDNYTATRKLIIKK
;
A
#
# COMPACT_ATOMS: atom_id res chain seq x y z
N MET A 1 29.61 -35.84 -29.57
CA MET A 1 29.28 -37.19 -29.09
C MET A 1 29.35 -37.19 -27.57
N GLY A 2 28.20 -36.99 -26.92
CA GLY A 2 27.98 -37.30 -25.51
C GLY A 2 26.70 -38.13 -25.48
N GLY A 3 26.77 -39.35 -24.96
CA GLY A 3 25.68 -40.31 -25.05
C GLY A 3 24.44 -39.82 -24.31
N PHE A 4 23.38 -39.53 -25.05
CA PHE A 4 22.03 -39.49 -24.50
C PHE A 4 21.67 -40.92 -24.09
N ALA A 5 21.34 -41.12 -22.81
CA ALA A 5 20.76 -42.37 -22.36
C ALA A 5 19.43 -42.55 -23.12
N GLN A 6 19.36 -43.54 -24.03
CA GLN A 6 18.13 -43.88 -24.74
C GLN A 6 17.02 -44.16 -23.72
N GLY A 7 15.90 -43.44 -23.78
CA GLY A 7 14.72 -43.71 -22.94
C GLY A 7 14.26 -45.17 -23.03
N THR A 8 13.52 -45.63 -22.01
CA THR A 8 13.08 -47.04 -21.91
C THR A 8 11.95 -47.31 -22.88
N LYS A 9 12.14 -48.30 -23.77
CA LYS A 9 11.10 -48.79 -24.69
C LYS A 9 10.32 -49.94 -24.09
N TYR A 10 9.02 -49.91 -24.30
CA TYR A 10 8.06 -50.95 -24.01
C TYR A 10 7.44 -51.37 -25.34
N GLU A 11 8.01 -52.44 -25.90
CA GLU A 11 7.65 -52.96 -27.21
C GLU A 11 6.18 -53.45 -27.21
N ALA A 12 5.42 -53.03 -28.21
CA ALA A 12 3.97 -53.24 -28.27
C ALA A 12 3.61 -54.72 -28.42
N GLU A 13 4.45 -55.51 -29.10
CA GLU A 13 4.25 -56.94 -29.28
C GLU A 13 4.38 -57.75 -27.98
N ASN A 14 4.97 -57.17 -26.93
CA ASN A 14 5.03 -57.77 -25.60
C ASN A 14 3.86 -57.36 -24.70
N GLY A 15 2.95 -56.51 -25.19
CA GLY A 15 1.76 -56.06 -24.49
C GLY A 15 0.61 -57.06 -24.49
N ILE A 16 -0.47 -56.67 -23.82
CA ILE A 16 -1.77 -57.34 -23.89
C ILE A 16 -2.47 -56.85 -25.16
N LEU A 17 -2.72 -57.77 -26.09
CA LEU A 17 -3.44 -57.52 -27.34
C LEU A 17 -4.90 -57.95 -27.19
N THR A 18 -5.83 -57.07 -27.55
CA THR A 18 -7.28 -57.31 -27.47
C THR A 18 -7.91 -57.15 -28.85
N GLY A 19 -8.90 -58.01 -29.15
CA GLY A 19 -9.62 -57.97 -30.42
C GLY A 19 -8.88 -58.70 -31.55
N SER A 20 -8.84 -58.10 -32.74
CA SER A 20 -8.13 -58.64 -33.92
C SER A 20 -6.66 -58.25 -34.00
N VAL A 21 -6.15 -57.48 -33.04
CA VAL A 21 -4.76 -57.02 -33.03
C VAL A 21 -3.80 -58.21 -32.92
N THR A 22 -2.81 -58.26 -33.81
CA THR A 22 -1.79 -59.32 -33.82
C THR A 22 -0.39 -58.76 -34.04
N VAL A 23 0.61 -59.53 -33.60
CA VAL A 23 2.02 -59.24 -33.87
C VAL A 23 2.34 -59.55 -35.34
N GLN A 24 2.99 -58.61 -36.01
CA GLN A 24 3.41 -58.69 -37.41
C GLN A 24 4.90 -58.35 -37.53
N THR A 25 5.54 -58.84 -38.60
CA THR A 25 6.98 -58.63 -38.86
C THR A 25 7.26 -58.28 -40.32
N THR A 26 6.21 -57.96 -41.09
CA THR A 26 6.29 -57.84 -42.56
C THR A 26 6.79 -56.47 -43.04
N VAL A 27 6.51 -55.41 -42.29
CA VAL A 27 7.03 -54.06 -42.58
C VAL A 27 8.40 -53.91 -41.93
N ALA A 28 9.42 -53.48 -42.67
CA ALA A 28 10.77 -53.29 -42.12
C ALA A 28 10.87 -52.01 -41.26
N GLY A 29 11.77 -52.02 -40.27
CA GLY A 29 12.13 -50.83 -39.49
C GLY A 29 11.55 -50.73 -38.08
N PHE A 30 10.83 -51.76 -37.60
CA PHE A 30 10.35 -51.86 -36.21
C PHE A 30 11.49 -52.13 -35.20
N SER A 31 11.26 -51.88 -33.91
CA SER A 31 12.15 -52.32 -32.83
C SER A 31 11.68 -53.63 -32.18
N GLY A 32 12.52 -54.21 -31.33
CA GLY A 32 12.20 -55.51 -30.71
C GLY A 32 12.14 -56.66 -31.73
N THR A 33 11.05 -57.43 -31.66
CA THR A 33 10.84 -58.68 -32.42
C THR A 33 9.72 -58.60 -33.44
N GLY A 34 8.92 -57.53 -33.40
CA GLY A 34 7.84 -57.27 -34.33
C GLY A 34 7.18 -55.92 -34.04
N TYR A 35 5.96 -55.75 -34.52
CA TYR A 35 5.08 -54.64 -34.18
C TYR A 35 3.64 -55.15 -34.13
N THR A 36 2.71 -54.35 -33.62
CA THR A 36 1.28 -54.69 -33.58
C THR A 36 0.51 -53.97 -34.69
N GLY A 37 -0.39 -54.67 -35.36
CA GLY A 37 -1.24 -54.14 -36.42
C GLY A 37 -2.67 -54.66 -36.36
N LEU A 38 -3.46 -54.45 -37.41
CA LEU A 38 -4.89 -54.84 -37.50
C LEU A 38 -5.81 -54.13 -36.49
N PHE A 39 -5.59 -52.84 -36.25
CA PHE A 39 -6.57 -51.99 -35.57
C PHE A 39 -7.73 -51.66 -36.51
N GLU A 40 -8.64 -52.61 -36.73
CA GLU A 40 -9.71 -52.52 -37.74
C GLU A 40 -11.11 -52.52 -37.09
N ASN A 41 -11.27 -53.23 -35.98
CA ASN A 41 -12.54 -53.45 -35.30
C ASN A 41 -12.68 -52.62 -34.01
N GLU A 42 -13.91 -52.21 -33.69
CA GLU A 42 -14.19 -51.54 -32.42
C GLU A 42 -13.73 -52.39 -31.23
N GLY A 43 -13.01 -51.78 -30.29
CA GLY A 43 -12.42 -52.47 -29.14
C GLY A 43 -11.02 -53.07 -29.36
N ASP A 44 -10.45 -52.99 -30.57
CA ASP A 44 -9.05 -53.35 -30.82
C ASP A 44 -8.11 -52.48 -29.99
N MET A 45 -7.22 -53.12 -29.21
CA MET A 45 -6.36 -52.43 -28.24
C MET A 45 -5.03 -53.13 -28.03
N VAL A 46 -3.98 -52.34 -27.77
CA VAL A 46 -2.71 -52.79 -27.18
C VAL A 46 -2.48 -52.07 -25.87
N ALA A 47 -2.17 -52.81 -24.80
CA ALA A 47 -1.82 -52.25 -23.50
C ALA A 47 -0.50 -52.81 -22.98
N VAL A 48 0.39 -51.94 -22.49
CA VAL A 48 1.64 -52.34 -21.83
C VAL A 48 1.62 -51.85 -20.38
N THR A 49 1.97 -52.75 -19.46
CA THR A 49 2.05 -52.47 -18.02
C THR A 49 3.48 -52.62 -17.53
N PHE A 50 3.96 -51.64 -16.75
CA PHE A 50 5.31 -51.62 -16.20
C PHE A 50 5.36 -50.94 -14.84
N ASN A 51 6.40 -51.21 -14.06
CA ASN A 51 6.58 -50.64 -12.71
C ASN A 51 7.65 -49.55 -12.68
N LEU A 52 7.43 -48.49 -11.90
CA LEU A 52 8.39 -47.41 -11.67
C LEU A 52 8.65 -47.20 -10.17
N SER A 53 9.84 -46.73 -9.80
CA SER A 53 10.15 -46.19 -8.46
C SER A 53 11.28 -45.16 -8.61
N PRO A 54 11.07 -43.87 -8.28
CA PRO A 54 9.87 -43.23 -7.71
C PRO A 54 8.86 -42.73 -8.77
N ALA A 55 7.73 -42.17 -8.32
CA ALA A 55 6.82 -41.38 -9.16
C ALA A 55 7.55 -40.15 -9.73
N ALA A 56 7.41 -39.87 -11.03
CA ALA A 56 8.07 -38.75 -11.69
C ALA A 56 7.40 -38.36 -13.01
N GLY A 57 7.80 -37.21 -13.58
CA GLY A 57 7.44 -36.80 -14.93
C GLY A 57 8.34 -37.45 -15.98
N TYR A 58 7.73 -37.99 -17.03
CA TYR A 58 8.41 -38.63 -18.16
C TYR A 58 7.96 -38.01 -19.48
N SER A 59 8.87 -37.85 -20.43
CA SER A 59 8.51 -37.58 -21.82
C SER A 59 8.06 -38.89 -22.47
N LEU A 60 6.84 -38.91 -23.05
CA LEU A 60 6.28 -40.06 -23.73
C LEU A 60 6.43 -39.93 -25.25
N TYR A 61 6.92 -41.01 -25.85
CA TYR A 61 7.04 -41.17 -27.30
C TYR A 61 6.34 -42.45 -27.73
N ILE A 62 5.79 -42.44 -28.94
CA ILE A 62 5.18 -43.62 -29.55
C ILE A 62 5.87 -43.90 -30.88
N GLY A 63 6.45 -45.10 -31.00
CA GLY A 63 6.91 -45.65 -32.26
C GLY A 63 5.72 -46.19 -33.05
N TYR A 64 5.51 -45.70 -34.27
CA TYR A 64 4.36 -46.07 -35.09
C TYR A 64 4.68 -46.00 -36.59
N ALA A 65 3.82 -46.61 -37.40
CA ALA A 65 3.72 -46.31 -38.83
C ALA A 65 2.26 -46.11 -39.24
N ALA A 66 1.98 -45.10 -40.06
CA ALA A 66 0.65 -44.82 -40.60
C ALA A 66 0.69 -44.83 -42.15
N PRO A 67 0.86 -46.01 -42.78
CA PRO A 67 1.01 -46.11 -44.24
C PRO A 67 -0.29 -45.79 -44.99
N TYR A 68 -1.43 -45.70 -44.29
CA TYR A 68 -2.76 -45.47 -44.86
C TYR A 68 -3.21 -44.01 -44.74
N GLY A 69 -2.27 -43.06 -44.61
CA GLY A 69 -2.54 -41.63 -44.38
C GLY A 69 -2.70 -41.29 -42.89
N ASP A 70 -2.96 -40.02 -42.57
CA ASP A 70 -3.14 -39.54 -41.19
C ASP A 70 -4.19 -40.36 -40.43
N LYS A 71 -3.89 -40.67 -39.17
CA LYS A 71 -4.77 -41.42 -38.27
C LYS A 71 -4.92 -40.72 -36.94
N LYS A 72 -6.00 -41.08 -36.24
CA LYS A 72 -6.22 -40.75 -34.84
C LYS A 72 -6.64 -41.98 -34.07
N ASN A 73 -6.04 -42.21 -32.90
CA ASN A 73 -6.37 -43.33 -32.02
C ASN A 73 -6.36 -42.87 -30.57
N ILE A 74 -7.03 -43.61 -29.69
CA ILE A 74 -7.18 -43.21 -28.29
C ILE A 74 -5.97 -43.72 -27.50
N LEU A 75 -5.17 -42.79 -26.99
CA LEU A 75 -4.11 -43.07 -26.02
C LEU A 75 -4.70 -43.03 -24.62
N THR A 76 -4.51 -44.08 -23.84
CA THR A 76 -4.90 -44.12 -22.43
C THR A 76 -3.68 -44.34 -21.54
N ILE A 77 -3.51 -43.50 -20.51
CA ILE A 77 -2.45 -43.61 -19.50
C ILE A 77 -3.12 -43.69 -18.12
N ASN A 78 -2.96 -44.83 -17.44
CA ASN A 78 -3.55 -45.08 -16.13
C ASN A 78 -5.07 -44.78 -16.04
N GLY A 79 -5.79 -44.90 -17.16
CA GLY A 79 -7.22 -44.64 -17.27
C GLY A 79 -7.59 -43.23 -17.78
N ASN A 80 -6.63 -42.34 -17.99
CA ASN A 80 -6.83 -41.03 -18.63
C ASN A 80 -6.63 -41.15 -20.14
N SER A 81 -7.63 -40.75 -20.92
CA SER A 81 -7.63 -40.92 -22.37
C SER A 81 -7.52 -39.60 -23.12
N ILE A 82 -6.82 -39.61 -24.25
CA ILE A 82 -6.81 -38.51 -25.23
C ILE A 82 -6.82 -39.09 -26.64
N GLU A 83 -7.45 -38.39 -27.59
CA GLU A 83 -7.30 -38.72 -29.00
C GLU A 83 -5.93 -38.22 -29.50
N ALA A 84 -5.03 -39.15 -29.79
CA ALA A 84 -3.69 -38.85 -30.29
C ALA A 84 -3.68 -38.90 -31.84
N SER A 85 -3.05 -37.90 -32.46
CA SER A 85 -2.90 -37.81 -33.91
C SER A 85 -1.58 -38.45 -34.36
N PHE A 86 -1.65 -39.25 -35.41
CA PHE A 86 -0.55 -39.98 -36.03
C PHE A 86 -0.45 -39.61 -37.50
N PRO A 87 0.43 -38.65 -37.86
CA PRO A 87 0.67 -38.25 -39.24
C PRO A 87 1.04 -39.41 -40.17
N ALA A 88 0.70 -39.29 -41.45
CA ALA A 88 1.05 -40.29 -42.45
C ALA A 88 2.56 -40.56 -42.46
N SER A 89 2.93 -41.84 -42.41
CA SER A 89 4.32 -42.26 -42.53
C SER A 89 4.43 -43.54 -43.34
N ALA A 90 5.35 -43.55 -44.31
CA ALA A 90 5.60 -44.72 -45.17
C ALA A 90 6.33 -45.86 -44.44
N GLY A 91 6.91 -45.59 -43.27
CA GLY A 91 7.61 -46.55 -42.43
C GLY A 91 7.59 -46.12 -40.96
N PHE A 92 8.21 -46.93 -40.09
CA PHE A 92 8.24 -46.64 -38.66
C PHE A 92 8.96 -45.33 -38.36
N THR A 93 8.27 -44.47 -37.62
CA THR A 93 8.76 -43.20 -37.10
C THR A 93 8.32 -43.07 -35.65
N GLU A 94 8.77 -42.01 -34.99
CA GLU A 94 8.41 -41.73 -33.61
C GLU A 94 7.67 -40.40 -33.53
N ILE A 95 6.64 -40.32 -32.69
CA ILE A 95 5.99 -39.07 -32.31
C ILE A 95 6.16 -38.83 -30.82
N ALA A 96 6.48 -37.59 -30.44
CA ALA A 96 6.48 -37.15 -29.06
C ALA A 96 5.07 -36.69 -28.67
N LEU A 97 4.52 -37.23 -27.58
CA LEU A 97 3.19 -36.87 -27.06
C LEU A 97 3.25 -36.00 -25.79
N GLY A 98 4.44 -35.49 -25.46
CA GLY A 98 4.64 -34.55 -24.36
C GLY A 98 5.00 -35.23 -23.03
N LYS A 99 4.91 -34.46 -21.94
CA LYS A 99 5.25 -34.91 -20.59
C LYS A 99 4.03 -35.54 -19.93
N VAL A 100 4.24 -36.70 -19.31
CA VAL A 100 3.24 -37.47 -18.59
C VAL A 100 3.73 -37.77 -17.19
N TRP A 101 2.87 -37.61 -16.19
CA TRP A 101 3.19 -37.99 -14.82
C TRP A 101 2.85 -39.47 -14.62
N LEU A 102 3.84 -40.26 -14.21
CA LEU A 102 3.66 -41.69 -13.95
C LEU A 102 3.85 -41.97 -12.45
N ARG A 103 2.96 -42.78 -11.89
CA ARG A 103 2.92 -43.07 -10.45
C ARG A 103 4.02 -44.05 -10.06
N GLU A 104 4.36 -44.07 -8.78
CA GLU A 104 5.17 -45.15 -8.22
C GLU A 104 4.39 -46.46 -8.27
N GLY A 105 5.07 -47.57 -8.58
CA GLY A 105 4.45 -48.86 -8.83
C GLY A 105 3.92 -49.01 -10.25
N SER A 106 2.80 -49.70 -10.39
CA SER A 106 2.28 -50.18 -11.68
C SER A 106 1.63 -49.08 -12.51
N ASN A 107 2.09 -48.88 -13.73
CA ASN A 107 1.55 -47.96 -14.73
C ASN A 107 1.13 -48.74 -15.98
N THR A 108 0.05 -48.31 -16.62
CA THR A 108 -0.43 -48.88 -17.88
C THR A 108 -0.56 -47.79 -18.94
N ILE A 109 0.02 -48.03 -20.11
CA ILE A 109 -0.18 -47.22 -21.31
C ILE A 109 -0.82 -48.10 -22.39
N SER A 110 -1.88 -47.62 -23.03
CA SER A 110 -2.55 -48.34 -24.11
C SER A 110 -2.93 -47.46 -25.29
N ILE A 111 -3.03 -48.07 -26.47
CA ILE A 111 -3.70 -47.50 -27.63
C ILE A 111 -4.93 -48.35 -27.96
N THR A 112 -6.09 -47.70 -28.04
CA THR A 112 -7.34 -48.28 -28.52
C THR A 112 -7.69 -47.65 -29.87
N LYS A 113 -8.24 -48.47 -30.79
CA LYS A 113 -8.71 -48.01 -32.09
C LYS A 113 -9.73 -46.87 -31.94
N SER A 114 -9.47 -45.74 -32.61
CA SER A 114 -10.50 -44.75 -33.01
C SER A 114 -10.66 -44.85 -34.52
N TRP A 115 -9.79 -44.19 -35.31
CA TRP A 115 -9.77 -44.36 -36.75
C TRP A 115 -9.17 -45.70 -37.17
N GLY A 116 -8.27 -46.26 -36.35
CA GLY A 116 -7.62 -47.53 -36.61
C GLY A 116 -6.52 -47.46 -37.66
N TRP A 117 -6.33 -48.53 -38.43
CA TRP A 117 -5.49 -48.62 -39.62
C TRP A 117 -4.11 -47.98 -39.46
N PHE A 118 -3.40 -48.36 -38.39
CA PHE A 118 -2.01 -47.95 -38.14
C PHE A 118 -1.25 -49.12 -37.52
N LEU A 119 0.08 -49.00 -37.48
CA LEU A 119 0.99 -49.98 -36.93
C LEU A 119 1.65 -49.38 -35.69
N LEU A 120 1.66 -50.10 -34.57
CA LEU A 120 2.25 -49.66 -33.30
C LEU A 120 3.47 -50.52 -32.95
N ASP A 121 4.61 -49.86 -32.81
CA ASP A 121 5.92 -50.47 -32.56
C ASP A 121 6.20 -50.52 -31.05
N TYR A 122 6.23 -49.38 -30.37
CA TYR A 122 6.51 -49.31 -28.93
C TYR A 122 5.99 -48.03 -28.28
N PHE A 123 5.92 -48.06 -26.95
CA PHE A 123 5.88 -46.86 -26.11
C PHE A 123 7.27 -46.62 -25.53
N ARG A 124 7.81 -45.41 -25.65
CA ARG A 124 9.09 -45.05 -25.03
C ARG A 124 8.89 -43.94 -24.02
N ILE A 125 9.42 -44.14 -22.81
CA ILE A 125 9.43 -43.11 -21.78
C ILE A 125 10.87 -42.71 -21.43
N GLU A 126 11.05 -41.43 -21.13
CA GLU A 126 12.35 -40.89 -20.74
C GLU A 126 12.15 -39.95 -19.54
N PRO A 127 12.97 -40.06 -18.47
CA PRO A 127 12.88 -39.12 -17.35
C PRO A 127 12.98 -37.68 -17.83
N CYS A 128 12.01 -36.85 -17.47
CA CYS A 128 12.03 -35.44 -17.84
C CYS A 128 12.99 -34.68 -16.92
N THR A 129 14.07 -34.13 -17.47
CA THR A 129 15.02 -33.28 -16.72
C THR A 129 14.60 -31.81 -16.67
N GLU A 130 13.54 -31.42 -17.37
CA GLU A 130 13.04 -30.05 -17.34
C GLU A 130 12.23 -29.78 -16.07
N PRO A 131 12.44 -28.60 -15.43
CA PRO A 131 11.70 -28.23 -14.24
C PRO A 131 10.19 -28.23 -14.52
N GLU A 132 9.40 -28.60 -13.52
CA GLU A 132 7.95 -28.56 -13.63
C GLU A 132 7.46 -27.13 -13.87
N VAL A 133 6.56 -26.95 -14.84
CA VAL A 133 5.86 -25.68 -15.04
C VAL A 133 4.92 -25.48 -13.86
N THR A 134 5.32 -24.64 -12.91
CA THR A 134 4.51 -24.22 -11.78
C THR A 134 3.54 -23.13 -12.22
N VAL A 135 2.33 -23.17 -11.68
CA VAL A 135 1.36 -22.09 -11.89
C VAL A 135 1.87 -20.81 -11.21
N GLN A 136 1.90 -19.71 -11.96
CA GLN A 136 2.18 -18.36 -11.46
C GLN A 136 1.18 -17.40 -12.08
N LEU A 137 0.12 -17.08 -11.33
CA LEU A 137 -0.97 -16.26 -11.82
C LEU A 137 -0.63 -14.77 -11.68
N PRO A 138 -0.93 -13.93 -12.70
CA PRO A 138 -0.79 -12.49 -12.57
C PRO A 138 -1.90 -11.94 -11.67
N TYR A 139 -1.50 -11.07 -10.75
CA TYR A 139 -2.43 -10.30 -9.92
C TYR A 139 -3.35 -9.38 -10.74
N LYS A 140 -2.86 -8.86 -11.87
CA LYS A 140 -3.59 -7.93 -12.72
C LYS A 140 -4.47 -8.66 -13.74
N LEU A 141 -5.75 -8.30 -13.77
CA LEU A 141 -6.68 -8.65 -14.84
C LEU A 141 -6.39 -7.87 -16.13
N SER A 142 -6.81 -8.43 -17.26
CA SER A 142 -6.74 -7.84 -18.61
C SER A 142 -7.63 -6.60 -18.71
N THR A 143 -8.82 -6.65 -18.12
CA THR A 143 -9.73 -5.50 -18.01
C THR A 143 -9.05 -4.37 -17.23
N ARG A 144 -8.94 -3.17 -17.83
CA ARG A 144 -8.28 -2.02 -17.19
C ARG A 144 -9.13 -1.46 -16.05
N ALA A 145 -8.50 -1.20 -14.91
CA ALA A 145 -9.13 -0.64 -13.71
C ALA A 145 -10.43 -1.36 -13.34
N PRO A 146 -10.38 -2.69 -13.12
CA PRO A 146 -11.56 -3.49 -12.83
C PRO A 146 -12.24 -3.01 -11.53
N HIS A 147 -13.52 -3.30 -11.37
CA HIS A 147 -14.22 -3.05 -10.12
C HIS A 147 -13.59 -3.81 -8.96
N LEU A 148 -13.75 -3.28 -7.74
CA LEU A 148 -13.22 -3.89 -6.53
C LEU A 148 -13.73 -5.33 -6.38
N GLU A 149 -15.03 -5.51 -6.60
CA GLU A 149 -15.73 -6.80 -6.59
C GLU A 149 -15.13 -7.79 -7.59
N THR A 150 -14.72 -7.31 -8.78
CA THR A 150 -14.04 -8.13 -9.78
C THR A 150 -12.65 -8.56 -9.31
N ARG A 151 -11.89 -7.67 -8.65
CA ARG A 151 -10.57 -8.00 -8.07
C ARG A 151 -10.68 -8.96 -6.88
N MET A 152 -11.73 -8.82 -6.08
CA MET A 152 -12.03 -9.73 -4.97
C MET A 152 -12.34 -11.14 -5.48
N LEU A 153 -13.20 -11.25 -6.50
CA LEU A 153 -13.44 -12.52 -7.17
C LEU A 153 -12.15 -13.11 -7.76
N TRP A 154 -11.34 -12.28 -8.44
CA TRP A 154 -10.07 -12.74 -9.01
C TRP A 154 -9.12 -13.27 -7.93
N SER A 155 -9.02 -12.58 -6.79
CA SER A 155 -8.19 -13.01 -5.65
C SER A 155 -8.67 -14.36 -5.11
N TYR A 156 -9.98 -14.54 -4.94
CA TYR A 156 -10.55 -15.83 -4.54
C TYR A 156 -10.25 -16.95 -5.55
N LEU A 157 -10.40 -16.69 -6.85
CA LEU A 157 -10.10 -17.68 -7.87
C LEU A 157 -8.62 -18.08 -7.89
N MET A 158 -7.71 -17.15 -7.62
CA MET A 158 -6.28 -17.45 -7.50
C MET A 158 -5.98 -18.30 -6.25
N ASP A 159 -6.57 -17.97 -5.10
CA ASP A 159 -6.34 -18.71 -3.84
C ASP A 159 -6.93 -20.13 -3.87
N SER A 160 -8.09 -20.28 -4.50
CA SER A 160 -8.77 -21.58 -4.63
C SER A 160 -8.13 -22.48 -5.70
N PHE A 161 -7.44 -21.90 -6.69
CA PHE A 161 -6.83 -22.67 -7.76
C PHE A 161 -5.76 -23.61 -7.23
N THR A 162 -5.70 -24.82 -7.78
CA THR A 162 -4.89 -25.96 -7.28
C THR A 162 -5.34 -26.58 -5.95
N GLN A 163 -6.25 -25.94 -5.22
CA GLN A 163 -6.73 -26.44 -3.93
C GLN A 163 -8.13 -27.08 -4.03
N ARG A 164 -8.98 -26.54 -4.90
CA ARG A 164 -10.38 -26.94 -5.07
C ARG A 164 -10.82 -26.84 -6.54
N ILE A 165 -11.96 -27.45 -6.86
CA ILE A 165 -12.68 -27.25 -8.13
C ILE A 165 -14.11 -26.77 -7.85
N HIS A 166 -14.59 -25.77 -8.58
CA HIS A 166 -15.96 -25.28 -8.41
C HIS A 166 -16.94 -26.10 -9.24
N SER A 167 -18.06 -26.49 -8.63
CA SER A 167 -19.17 -27.11 -9.35
C SER A 167 -19.91 -26.08 -10.19
N GLY A 168 -20.24 -26.44 -11.43
CA GLY A 168 -20.98 -25.57 -12.35
C GLY A 168 -22.02 -26.34 -13.15
N VAL A 169 -22.99 -25.63 -13.71
CA VAL A 169 -23.94 -26.13 -14.72
C VAL A 169 -24.29 -25.03 -15.71
N MET A 170 -24.51 -25.39 -16.97
CA MET A 170 -25.06 -24.46 -17.96
C MET A 170 -26.59 -24.40 -17.89
N ASN A 171 -27.16 -23.20 -17.84
CA ASN A 171 -28.61 -22.98 -17.91
C ASN A 171 -28.97 -22.18 -19.17
N LEU A 172 -29.92 -22.70 -19.98
CA LEU A 172 -30.53 -21.94 -21.08
C LEU A 172 -31.90 -21.36 -20.73
N ASN A 173 -32.52 -21.83 -19.65
CA ASN A 173 -33.77 -21.32 -19.14
C ASN A 173 -33.68 -21.04 -17.63
N ALA A 174 -33.26 -19.82 -17.30
CA ALA A 174 -33.03 -19.33 -15.94
C ALA A 174 -32.09 -20.22 -15.12
N ARG A 175 -32.64 -21.08 -14.24
CA ARG A 175 -31.90 -21.93 -13.31
C ARG A 175 -32.36 -23.40 -13.30
N GLU A 176 -32.98 -23.87 -14.39
CA GLU A 176 -33.61 -25.20 -14.46
C GLU A 176 -32.66 -26.35 -14.10
N GLU A 177 -31.40 -26.28 -14.52
CA GLU A 177 -30.44 -27.35 -14.31
C GLU A 177 -29.88 -27.31 -12.88
N ALA A 178 -29.70 -26.10 -12.35
CA ALA A 178 -29.28 -25.92 -10.96
C ALA A 178 -30.36 -26.40 -9.97
N GLU A 179 -31.64 -26.13 -10.25
CA GLU A 179 -32.79 -26.63 -9.47
C GLU A 179 -32.91 -28.15 -9.53
N TRP A 180 -32.73 -28.74 -10.71
CA TRP A 180 -32.73 -30.19 -10.86
C TRP A 180 -31.58 -30.84 -10.07
N LEU A 181 -30.38 -30.26 -10.14
CA LEU A 181 -29.22 -30.77 -9.42
C LEU A 181 -29.39 -30.64 -7.90
N PHE A 182 -29.98 -29.53 -7.43
CA PHE A 182 -30.33 -29.36 -6.02
C PHE A 182 -31.37 -30.39 -5.57
N ALA A 183 -32.40 -30.66 -6.37
CA ALA A 183 -33.40 -31.68 -6.04
C ALA A 183 -32.80 -33.10 -5.94
N LEU A 184 -31.76 -33.40 -6.71
CA LEU A 184 -31.07 -34.69 -6.71
C LEU A 184 -30.05 -34.84 -5.57
N THR A 185 -29.30 -33.78 -5.26
CA THR A 185 -28.10 -33.84 -4.41
C THR A 185 -28.23 -33.08 -3.09
N GLY A 186 -29.22 -32.20 -2.97
CA GLY A 186 -29.41 -31.29 -1.84
C GLY A 186 -28.48 -30.06 -1.86
N ARG A 187 -27.70 -29.86 -2.92
CA ARG A 187 -26.73 -28.76 -3.04
C ARG A 187 -26.82 -28.06 -4.39
N TYR A 188 -26.68 -26.74 -4.39
CA TYR A 188 -26.61 -25.94 -5.61
C TYR A 188 -25.17 -25.88 -6.14
N PRO A 189 -24.97 -25.82 -7.46
CA PRO A 189 -23.64 -25.61 -8.03
C PRO A 189 -23.11 -24.21 -7.67
N ALA A 190 -21.81 -24.11 -7.39
CA ALA A 190 -21.15 -22.84 -7.08
C ALA A 190 -21.22 -21.85 -8.25
N LEU A 191 -21.19 -22.35 -9.49
CA LEU A 191 -21.20 -21.58 -10.72
C LEU A 191 -22.48 -21.79 -11.53
N THR A 192 -23.06 -20.70 -12.02
CA THR A 192 -24.11 -20.73 -13.04
C THR A 192 -23.56 -20.28 -14.39
N GLY A 193 -23.75 -21.11 -15.42
CA GLY A 193 -23.51 -20.76 -16.81
C GLY A 193 -24.77 -20.21 -17.47
N LEU A 194 -24.63 -19.12 -18.22
CA LEU A 194 -25.72 -18.45 -18.95
C LEU A 194 -25.28 -18.11 -20.37
N ASP A 195 -26.24 -17.83 -21.27
CA ASP A 195 -25.94 -17.54 -22.68
C ASP A 195 -26.61 -16.28 -23.23
N PHE A 196 -25.84 -15.45 -23.93
CA PHE A 196 -26.37 -14.32 -24.68
C PHE A 196 -27.00 -14.68 -26.05
N MET A 197 -27.07 -15.95 -26.43
CA MET A 197 -27.50 -16.49 -27.73
C MET A 197 -28.65 -15.73 -28.42
N ASN A 198 -29.71 -15.42 -27.68
CA ASN A 198 -30.93 -14.83 -28.24
C ASN A 198 -31.04 -13.30 -28.06
N HIS A 199 -30.06 -12.63 -27.45
CA HIS A 199 -30.20 -11.21 -27.06
C HIS A 199 -30.15 -10.24 -28.25
N THR A 200 -29.55 -10.67 -29.36
CA THR A 200 -29.48 -9.90 -30.61
C THR A 200 -30.69 -10.13 -31.53
N ARG A 201 -31.66 -10.96 -31.11
CA ARG A 201 -32.91 -11.27 -31.81
C ARG A 201 -34.12 -10.68 -31.08
N ASN A 202 -35.26 -10.55 -31.75
CA ASN A 202 -36.50 -10.00 -31.18
C ASN A 202 -37.60 -11.06 -31.13
N TYR A 203 -37.31 -12.21 -30.53
CA TYR A 203 -38.30 -13.27 -30.36
C TYR A 203 -39.33 -12.91 -29.28
N SER A 204 -40.61 -13.13 -29.56
CA SER A 204 -41.69 -12.89 -28.60
C SER A 204 -41.69 -13.88 -27.42
N TRP A 205 -41.05 -15.04 -27.58
CA TRP A 205 -40.98 -16.10 -26.57
C TRP A 205 -39.77 -16.00 -25.65
N TYR A 206 -38.81 -15.11 -25.93
CA TYR A 206 -37.56 -14.99 -25.18
C TYR A 206 -37.54 -13.70 -24.36
N ASP A 207 -37.48 -13.83 -23.04
CA ASP A 207 -37.29 -12.70 -22.14
C ASP A 207 -35.79 -12.44 -21.92
N LYS A 208 -35.30 -11.35 -22.51
CA LYS A 208 -33.89 -10.93 -22.43
C LYS A 208 -33.45 -10.49 -21.02
N SER A 209 -34.40 -10.23 -20.11
CA SER A 209 -34.06 -9.83 -18.74
C SER A 209 -33.56 -10.99 -17.88
N VAL A 210 -33.90 -12.24 -18.25
CA VAL A 210 -33.62 -13.44 -17.45
C VAL A 210 -32.13 -13.61 -17.19
N VAL A 211 -31.27 -13.47 -18.20
CA VAL A 211 -29.82 -13.67 -18.02
C VAL A 211 -29.22 -12.64 -17.07
N VAL A 212 -29.60 -11.37 -17.19
CA VAL A 212 -29.10 -10.31 -16.30
C VAL A 212 -29.61 -10.52 -14.87
N ASN A 213 -30.90 -10.84 -14.71
CA ASN A 213 -31.50 -11.07 -13.40
C ASN A 213 -30.89 -12.29 -12.69
N GLU A 214 -30.73 -13.41 -13.39
CA GLU A 214 -30.14 -14.62 -12.81
C GLU A 214 -28.66 -14.42 -12.46
N ALA A 215 -27.89 -13.73 -13.30
CA ALA A 215 -26.51 -13.34 -12.97
C ALA A 215 -26.45 -12.53 -11.66
N MET A 216 -27.31 -11.52 -11.51
CA MET A 216 -27.38 -10.74 -10.26
C MET A 216 -27.83 -11.61 -9.07
N ASN A 217 -28.85 -12.46 -9.25
CA ASN A 217 -29.37 -13.32 -8.19
C ASN A 217 -28.33 -14.34 -7.70
N TRP A 218 -27.55 -14.93 -8.62
CA TRP A 218 -26.52 -15.91 -8.28
C TRP A 218 -25.36 -15.24 -7.53
N TYR A 219 -24.87 -14.11 -8.04
CA TYR A 219 -23.79 -13.36 -7.39
C TYR A 219 -24.19 -12.80 -6.01
N ASN A 220 -25.46 -12.39 -5.85
CA ASN A 220 -25.97 -11.97 -4.54
C ASN A 220 -25.93 -13.08 -3.48
N GLN A 221 -25.98 -14.35 -3.92
CA GLN A 221 -25.79 -15.54 -3.10
C GLN A 221 -24.33 -16.00 -3.02
N ASN A 222 -23.39 -15.15 -3.44
CA ASN A 222 -21.95 -15.42 -3.53
C ASN A 222 -21.55 -16.48 -4.58
N GLY A 223 -22.44 -16.79 -5.52
CA GLY A 223 -22.16 -17.70 -6.61
C GLY A 223 -21.35 -17.07 -7.74
N LEU A 224 -20.65 -17.92 -8.49
CA LEU A 224 -19.90 -17.55 -9.69
C LEU A 224 -20.84 -17.43 -10.90
N VAL A 225 -20.60 -16.43 -11.74
CA VAL A 225 -21.40 -16.18 -12.96
C VAL A 225 -20.50 -16.32 -14.17
N ALA A 226 -20.77 -17.33 -15.00
CA ALA A 226 -20.17 -17.48 -16.31
C ALA A 226 -21.19 -17.19 -17.40
N ILE A 227 -20.79 -16.40 -18.41
CA ILE A 227 -21.67 -16.07 -19.54
C ILE A 227 -20.91 -16.31 -20.84
N CYS A 228 -21.42 -17.21 -21.67
CA CYS A 228 -20.97 -17.40 -23.04
C CYS A 228 -21.92 -16.73 -24.05
N TRP A 229 -21.55 -16.78 -25.33
CA TRP A 229 -22.37 -16.20 -26.38
C TRP A 229 -22.36 -17.04 -27.65
N HIS A 230 -23.41 -17.82 -27.84
CA HIS A 230 -23.70 -18.44 -29.14
C HIS A 230 -24.19 -17.38 -30.13
N TRP A 231 -23.23 -16.70 -30.76
CA TRP A 231 -23.49 -15.52 -31.58
C TRP A 231 -24.15 -15.90 -32.91
N ARG A 232 -25.49 -15.77 -33.00
CA ARG A 232 -26.23 -15.96 -34.25
C ARG A 232 -25.81 -14.94 -35.31
N ASP A 233 -25.82 -15.36 -36.58
CA ASP A 233 -25.46 -14.60 -37.78
C ASP A 233 -25.72 -13.07 -37.64
N PRO A 234 -24.66 -12.24 -37.60
CA PRO A 234 -24.80 -10.80 -37.42
C PRO A 234 -25.64 -10.14 -38.51
N SER A 235 -25.66 -10.70 -39.72
CA SER A 235 -26.45 -10.16 -40.84
C SER A 235 -27.95 -10.31 -40.68
N ARG A 236 -28.41 -11.13 -39.72
CA ARG A 236 -29.81 -11.54 -39.54
C ARG A 236 -30.41 -12.27 -40.75
N ALA A 237 -29.60 -12.66 -41.73
CA ALA A 237 -30.06 -13.46 -42.86
C ALA A 237 -30.50 -14.87 -42.42
N THR A 238 -29.89 -15.38 -41.35
CA THR A 238 -30.18 -16.69 -40.78
C THR A 238 -30.24 -16.62 -39.25
N GLU A 239 -30.76 -17.67 -38.64
CA GLU A 239 -30.71 -17.86 -37.18
C GLU A 239 -29.50 -18.69 -36.75
N GLU A 240 -28.61 -19.02 -37.67
CA GLU A 240 -27.52 -19.95 -37.46
C GLU A 240 -26.31 -19.26 -36.82
N PHE A 241 -25.62 -19.97 -35.94
CA PHE A 241 -24.26 -19.60 -35.47
C PHE A 241 -23.21 -20.56 -36.05
N TYR A 242 -23.64 -21.68 -36.66
CA TYR A 242 -22.77 -22.61 -37.34
C TYR A 242 -22.32 -22.08 -38.70
N THR A 243 -21.04 -22.30 -39.03
CA THR A 243 -20.41 -21.96 -40.31
C THR A 243 -21.18 -22.53 -41.51
N SER A 244 -21.72 -23.75 -41.40
CA SER A 244 -22.50 -24.39 -42.47
C SER A 244 -23.84 -23.70 -42.74
N GLY A 245 -24.33 -22.90 -41.80
CA GLY A 245 -25.66 -22.29 -41.82
C GLY A 245 -25.68 -20.80 -42.14
N THR A 246 -24.52 -20.13 -42.25
CA THR A 246 -24.44 -18.69 -42.53
C THR A 246 -23.43 -18.37 -43.63
N SER A 247 -23.68 -17.29 -44.38
CA SER A 247 -22.75 -16.70 -45.34
C SER A 247 -21.96 -15.51 -44.78
N PHE A 248 -22.05 -15.23 -43.47
CA PHE A 248 -21.33 -14.13 -42.84
C PHE A 248 -19.81 -14.35 -42.95
N ASP A 249 -19.10 -13.34 -43.46
CA ASP A 249 -17.66 -13.45 -43.72
C ASP A 249 -16.84 -12.66 -42.69
N VAL A 250 -16.40 -13.37 -41.65
CA VAL A 250 -15.59 -12.79 -40.57
C VAL A 250 -14.27 -12.19 -41.06
N SER A 251 -13.76 -12.55 -42.25
CA SER A 251 -12.50 -11.98 -42.73
C SER A 251 -12.58 -10.49 -43.11
N LYS A 252 -13.79 -9.92 -43.24
CA LYS A 252 -14.01 -8.52 -43.61
C LYS A 252 -14.18 -7.58 -42.42
N ILE A 253 -14.20 -8.09 -41.19
CA ILE A 253 -14.47 -7.28 -39.99
C ILE A 253 -13.35 -6.28 -39.65
N THR A 254 -12.19 -6.32 -40.30
CA THR A 254 -11.14 -5.32 -40.07
C THR A 254 -11.33 -4.07 -40.93
N GLU A 255 -12.19 -4.14 -41.95
CA GLU A 255 -12.56 -2.99 -42.78
C GLU A 255 -13.77 -2.30 -42.15
N THR A 256 -13.54 -1.18 -41.47
CA THR A 256 -14.58 -0.49 -40.68
C THR A 256 -15.77 0.02 -41.51
N THR A 257 -15.60 0.15 -42.83
CA THR A 257 -16.65 0.53 -43.78
C THR A 257 -17.42 -0.67 -44.36
N SER A 258 -17.00 -1.92 -44.08
CA SER A 258 -17.70 -3.12 -44.54
C SER A 258 -19.05 -3.30 -43.84
N ALA A 259 -20.00 -3.95 -44.53
CA ALA A 259 -21.28 -4.29 -43.92
C ALA A 259 -21.07 -5.28 -42.75
N GLU A 260 -20.18 -6.25 -42.91
CA GLU A 260 -19.85 -7.26 -41.92
C GLU A 260 -19.36 -6.61 -40.62
N TYR A 261 -18.46 -5.62 -40.69
CA TYR A 261 -18.03 -4.88 -39.51
C TYR A 261 -19.18 -4.16 -38.80
N GLN A 262 -20.01 -3.43 -39.56
CA GLN A 262 -21.10 -2.64 -38.97
C GLN A 262 -22.15 -3.52 -38.29
N MET A 263 -22.51 -4.66 -38.90
CA MET A 263 -23.46 -5.62 -38.33
C MET A 263 -22.89 -6.30 -37.09
N MET A 264 -21.61 -6.71 -37.14
CA MET A 264 -20.89 -7.31 -36.02
C MET A 264 -20.75 -6.33 -34.83
N LEU A 265 -20.37 -5.08 -35.09
CA LEU A 265 -20.24 -4.06 -34.07
C LEU A 265 -21.59 -3.72 -33.42
N SER A 266 -22.66 -3.66 -34.22
CA SER A 266 -24.02 -3.45 -33.70
C SER A 266 -24.45 -4.54 -32.71
N ASP A 267 -24.04 -5.79 -32.94
CA ASP A 267 -24.34 -6.90 -32.02
C ASP A 267 -23.55 -6.79 -30.73
N ILE A 268 -22.26 -6.45 -30.82
CA ILE A 268 -21.42 -6.20 -29.64
C ILE A 268 -22.02 -5.08 -28.79
N ASP A 269 -22.48 -3.99 -29.42
CA ASP A 269 -23.08 -2.85 -28.73
C ASP A 269 -24.40 -3.23 -28.02
N ILE A 270 -25.19 -4.16 -28.59
CA ILE A 270 -26.39 -4.71 -27.94
C ILE A 270 -26.01 -5.52 -26.70
N ILE A 271 -25.03 -6.43 -26.82
CA ILE A 271 -24.54 -7.23 -25.69
C ILE A 271 -23.93 -6.34 -24.60
N ALA A 272 -23.19 -5.31 -24.99
CA ALA A 272 -22.65 -4.32 -24.08
C ALA A 272 -23.75 -3.65 -23.24
N GLY A 273 -24.95 -3.42 -23.80
CA GLY A 273 -26.10 -2.90 -23.07
C GLY A 273 -26.54 -3.77 -21.89
N TYR A 274 -26.45 -5.10 -22.02
CA TYR A 274 -26.76 -6.04 -20.93
C TYR A 274 -25.61 -6.16 -19.93
N LEU A 275 -24.37 -6.26 -20.43
CA LEU A 275 -23.19 -6.27 -19.57
C LEU A 275 -23.05 -4.98 -18.76
N LYS A 276 -23.48 -3.82 -19.29
CA LYS A 276 -23.54 -2.55 -18.57
C LYS A 276 -24.47 -2.58 -17.37
N GLN A 277 -25.57 -3.33 -17.43
CA GLN A 277 -26.47 -3.49 -16.27
C GLN A 277 -25.76 -4.26 -15.16
N LEU A 278 -25.07 -5.35 -15.49
CA LEU A 278 -24.25 -6.12 -14.54
C LEU A 278 -23.09 -5.28 -13.99
N ASN A 279 -22.44 -4.49 -14.84
CA ASN A 279 -21.36 -3.59 -14.46
C ASN A 279 -21.84 -2.49 -13.49
N ALA A 280 -23.02 -1.91 -13.73
CA ALA A 280 -23.63 -0.94 -12.83
C ALA A 280 -23.90 -1.54 -11.46
N SER A 281 -24.38 -2.79 -11.42
CA SER A 281 -24.62 -3.57 -10.20
C SER A 281 -23.37 -4.24 -9.61
N LYS A 282 -22.17 -3.94 -10.14
CA LYS A 282 -20.89 -4.49 -9.67
C LYS A 282 -20.81 -6.03 -9.68
N VAL A 283 -21.54 -6.68 -10.59
CA VAL A 283 -21.53 -8.14 -10.72
C VAL A 283 -20.37 -8.57 -11.61
N PRO A 284 -19.35 -9.27 -11.09
CA PRO A 284 -18.27 -9.83 -11.90
C PRO A 284 -18.79 -10.94 -12.83
N VAL A 285 -18.25 -11.03 -14.04
CA VAL A 285 -18.66 -12.01 -15.04
C VAL A 285 -17.44 -12.72 -15.63
N LEU A 286 -17.42 -14.05 -15.52
CA LEU A 286 -16.53 -14.91 -16.29
C LEU A 286 -17.05 -14.96 -17.73
N PHE A 287 -16.60 -14.01 -18.56
CA PHE A 287 -17.13 -13.78 -19.90
C PHE A 287 -16.34 -14.59 -20.92
N ARG A 288 -17.03 -15.51 -21.60
CA ARG A 288 -16.45 -16.49 -22.54
C ARG A 288 -17.07 -16.35 -23.94
N PRO A 289 -16.79 -15.26 -24.68
CA PRO A 289 -17.27 -15.10 -26.05
C PRO A 289 -16.42 -15.91 -27.02
N LEU A 290 -16.91 -16.09 -28.26
CA LEU A 290 -16.16 -16.70 -29.37
C LEU A 290 -15.56 -18.08 -29.02
N HIS A 291 -16.27 -18.87 -28.21
CA HIS A 291 -15.81 -20.18 -27.74
C HIS A 291 -15.61 -21.17 -28.89
N GLU A 292 -14.79 -22.20 -28.65
CA GLU A 292 -14.48 -23.27 -29.61
C GLU A 292 -14.00 -22.81 -31.00
N ALA A 293 -13.34 -21.64 -31.09
CA ALA A 293 -12.96 -21.04 -32.37
C ALA A 293 -12.07 -21.94 -33.24
N SER A 294 -11.13 -22.69 -32.63
CA SER A 294 -10.21 -23.60 -33.33
C SER A 294 -10.93 -24.75 -34.04
N GLY A 295 -12.14 -25.12 -33.59
CA GLY A 295 -12.99 -26.13 -34.20
C GLY A 295 -13.60 -25.71 -35.54
N ARG A 296 -13.65 -24.40 -35.85
CA ARG A 296 -14.14 -23.80 -37.11
C ARG A 296 -15.62 -24.05 -37.44
N TRP A 297 -16.36 -24.78 -36.62
CA TRP A 297 -17.78 -25.02 -36.81
C TRP A 297 -18.65 -23.81 -36.51
N PHE A 298 -18.15 -22.83 -35.76
CA PHE A 298 -18.80 -21.53 -35.58
C PHE A 298 -18.20 -20.46 -36.50
N TRP A 299 -19.05 -19.52 -36.95
CA TRP A 299 -18.66 -18.56 -37.99
C TRP A 299 -17.46 -17.69 -37.61
N TRP A 300 -17.24 -17.42 -36.32
CA TRP A 300 -16.12 -16.62 -35.83
C TRP A 300 -14.76 -17.31 -35.99
N GLY A 301 -14.73 -18.64 -36.13
CA GLY A 301 -13.53 -19.43 -36.42
C GLY A 301 -13.38 -19.83 -37.89
N ALA A 302 -14.38 -19.56 -38.75
CA ALA A 302 -14.48 -20.13 -40.10
C ALA A 302 -13.31 -19.74 -41.04
N LYS A 303 -12.70 -18.57 -40.83
CA LYS A 303 -11.63 -18.02 -41.69
C LYS A 303 -10.24 -18.10 -41.06
N GLY A 304 -10.07 -18.97 -40.07
CA GLY A 304 -8.79 -19.22 -39.42
C GLY A 304 -8.46 -18.26 -38.27
N PRO A 305 -7.25 -18.36 -37.71
CA PRO A 305 -6.89 -17.71 -36.45
C PRO A 305 -6.85 -16.18 -36.51
N GLU A 306 -6.32 -15.59 -37.59
CA GLU A 306 -6.13 -14.13 -37.65
C GLU A 306 -7.44 -13.34 -37.61
N PRO A 307 -8.48 -13.66 -38.41
CA PRO A 307 -9.78 -13.00 -38.27
C PRO A 307 -10.42 -13.20 -36.89
N CYS A 308 -10.25 -14.38 -36.28
CA CYS A 308 -10.77 -14.64 -34.94
C CYS A 308 -10.09 -13.78 -33.87
N LYS A 309 -8.76 -13.70 -33.87
CA LYS A 309 -7.99 -12.83 -32.96
C LYS A 309 -8.35 -11.36 -33.17
N ALA A 310 -8.53 -10.92 -34.41
CA ALA A 310 -9.00 -9.58 -34.70
C ALA A 310 -10.39 -9.32 -34.10
N LEU A 311 -11.33 -10.27 -34.24
CA LEU A 311 -12.67 -10.17 -33.65
C LEU A 311 -12.61 -10.10 -32.12
N TRP A 312 -11.80 -10.93 -31.47
CA TRP A 312 -11.61 -10.91 -30.01
C TRP A 312 -11.13 -9.54 -29.54
N ARG A 313 -10.09 -8.99 -30.19
CA ARG A 313 -9.52 -7.69 -29.83
C ARG A 313 -10.47 -6.53 -30.11
N ILE A 314 -11.24 -6.58 -31.19
CA ILE A 314 -12.31 -5.60 -31.47
C ILE A 314 -13.36 -5.65 -30.36
N MET A 315 -13.81 -6.85 -29.98
CA MET A 315 -14.79 -7.01 -28.90
C MET A 315 -14.24 -6.52 -27.57
N PHE A 316 -13.00 -6.88 -27.23
CA PHE A 316 -12.33 -6.40 -26.02
C PHE A 316 -12.27 -4.88 -25.97
N ASP A 317 -11.74 -4.24 -27.03
CA ASP A 317 -11.64 -2.79 -27.10
C ASP A 317 -13.02 -2.13 -27.02
N ARG A 318 -14.01 -2.67 -27.73
CA ARG A 318 -15.37 -2.14 -27.74
C ARG A 318 -16.05 -2.25 -26.37
N LEU A 319 -15.91 -3.38 -25.69
CA LEU A 319 -16.53 -3.64 -24.39
C LEU A 319 -15.80 -2.91 -23.25
N VAL A 320 -14.48 -3.01 -23.18
CA VAL A 320 -13.67 -2.47 -22.09
C VAL A 320 -13.37 -0.98 -22.30
N ASN A 321 -12.79 -0.61 -23.44
CA ASN A 321 -12.29 0.76 -23.64
C ASN A 321 -13.39 1.72 -24.10
N TYR A 322 -14.23 1.31 -25.04
CA TYR A 322 -15.31 2.17 -25.54
C TYR A 322 -16.54 2.19 -24.63
N HIS A 323 -16.99 1.02 -24.15
CA HIS A 323 -18.15 0.91 -23.27
C HIS A 323 -17.85 1.02 -21.78
N GLY A 324 -16.57 1.01 -21.37
CA GLY A 324 -16.15 1.23 -19.99
C GLY A 324 -16.51 0.10 -19.04
N LEU A 325 -16.65 -1.14 -19.55
CA LEU A 325 -16.98 -2.30 -18.72
C LEU A 325 -15.76 -2.72 -17.88
N LYS A 326 -15.96 -2.79 -16.57
CA LYS A 326 -14.95 -3.05 -15.53
C LYS A 326 -15.21 -4.35 -14.75
N ASN A 327 -16.25 -5.09 -15.13
CA ASN A 327 -16.73 -6.29 -14.45
C ASN A 327 -16.42 -7.61 -15.19
N LEU A 328 -15.68 -7.56 -16.31
CA LEU A 328 -15.42 -8.73 -17.13
C LEU A 328 -14.08 -9.39 -16.79
N ILE A 329 -14.09 -10.70 -16.60
CA ILE A 329 -12.93 -11.58 -16.54
C ILE A 329 -12.97 -12.45 -17.80
N TRP A 330 -11.97 -12.32 -18.66
CA TRP A 330 -11.99 -12.84 -20.03
C TRP A 330 -11.54 -14.30 -20.10
N VAL A 331 -12.42 -15.18 -20.55
CA VAL A 331 -12.17 -16.62 -20.67
C VAL A 331 -11.99 -17.00 -22.14
N TRP A 332 -10.78 -17.39 -22.53
CA TRP A 332 -10.47 -17.86 -23.89
C TRP A 332 -10.57 -19.38 -23.96
N THR A 333 -11.32 -19.91 -24.94
CA THR A 333 -11.40 -21.37 -25.13
C THR A 333 -10.22 -21.86 -25.97
N THR A 334 -9.49 -22.85 -25.48
CA THR A 334 -8.34 -23.50 -26.12
C THR A 334 -8.43 -25.02 -25.95
N ASP A 335 -7.50 -25.76 -26.57
CA ASP A 335 -7.48 -27.22 -26.59
C ASP A 335 -6.04 -27.74 -26.49
N ALA A 336 -5.84 -29.05 -26.68
CA ALA A 336 -4.51 -29.67 -26.70
C ALA A 336 -3.84 -29.67 -28.10
N ALA A 337 -4.40 -28.99 -29.09
CA ALA A 337 -3.90 -29.06 -30.46
C ALA A 337 -2.52 -28.37 -30.63
N PRO A 338 -1.66 -28.88 -31.53
CA PRO A 338 -0.35 -28.29 -31.81
C PRO A 338 -0.40 -26.83 -32.29
N ASP A 339 -1.49 -26.38 -32.89
CA ASP A 339 -1.69 -25.01 -33.39
C ASP A 339 -2.48 -24.10 -32.43
N ASN A 340 -2.83 -24.55 -31.22
CA ASN A 340 -3.70 -23.78 -30.31
C ASN A 340 -3.21 -22.33 -29.98
N LEU A 341 -1.89 -22.08 -30.01
CA LEU A 341 -1.28 -20.76 -29.78
C LEU A 341 -1.48 -19.83 -30.98
N ASP A 342 -1.65 -20.36 -32.19
CA ASP A 342 -1.90 -19.55 -33.39
C ASP A 342 -3.23 -18.79 -33.25
N TRP A 343 -4.19 -19.38 -32.53
CA TRP A 343 -5.51 -18.83 -32.24
C TRP A 343 -5.54 -17.90 -31.03
N TYR A 344 -4.50 -17.91 -30.18
CA TYR A 344 -4.52 -17.18 -28.91
C TYR A 344 -4.48 -15.64 -29.11
N PRO A 345 -5.45 -14.89 -28.53
CA PRO A 345 -5.50 -13.44 -28.73
C PRO A 345 -4.35 -12.64 -28.12
N GLY A 346 -3.66 -13.16 -27.09
CA GLY A 346 -2.57 -12.48 -26.38
C GLY A 346 -2.80 -12.42 -24.86
N ASP A 347 -1.71 -12.36 -24.08
CA ASP A 347 -1.74 -12.38 -22.62
C ASP A 347 -2.43 -11.15 -22.02
N GLU A 348 -2.48 -10.04 -22.77
CA GLU A 348 -3.10 -8.77 -22.42
C GLU A 348 -4.62 -8.72 -22.65
N TYR A 349 -5.19 -9.75 -23.27
CA TYR A 349 -6.61 -9.80 -23.63
C TYR A 349 -7.35 -11.01 -23.02
N VAL A 350 -6.67 -11.84 -22.25
CA VAL A 350 -7.20 -13.11 -21.71
C VAL A 350 -6.80 -13.26 -20.26
N ASP A 351 -7.75 -13.59 -19.39
CA ASP A 351 -7.52 -13.85 -17.97
C ASP A 351 -7.46 -15.35 -17.65
N ILE A 352 -8.34 -16.15 -18.25
CA ILE A 352 -8.51 -17.58 -17.99
C ILE A 352 -8.50 -18.37 -19.30
N LEU A 353 -7.91 -19.57 -19.28
CA LEU A 353 -7.97 -20.55 -20.36
C LEU A 353 -9.07 -21.59 -20.07
N GLY A 354 -10.08 -21.66 -20.92
CA GLY A 354 -11.12 -22.69 -20.90
C GLY A 354 -10.81 -23.83 -21.86
N ALA A 355 -11.23 -25.04 -21.51
CA ALA A 355 -11.28 -26.19 -22.41
C ALA A 355 -12.70 -26.77 -22.42
N ASP A 356 -13.23 -27.04 -23.62
CA ASP A 356 -14.54 -27.65 -23.82
C ASP A 356 -14.34 -29.13 -24.18
N ILE A 357 -14.71 -30.05 -23.28
CA ILE A 357 -14.37 -31.48 -23.41
C ILE A 357 -15.61 -32.37 -23.31
N TYR A 358 -16.01 -32.93 -24.45
CA TYR A 358 -17.11 -33.88 -24.57
C TYR A 358 -16.59 -35.32 -24.69
N ALA A 359 -16.18 -35.89 -23.55
CA ALA A 359 -15.72 -37.28 -23.45
C ALA A 359 -16.87 -38.27 -23.69
N ALA A 360 -16.52 -39.53 -23.99
CA ALA A 360 -17.51 -40.59 -24.20
C ALA A 360 -18.33 -40.87 -22.93
N ASP A 361 -19.58 -41.29 -23.09
CA ASP A 361 -20.46 -41.61 -21.96
C ASP A 361 -19.79 -42.59 -20.98
N GLY A 362 -19.75 -42.22 -19.69
CA GLY A 362 -19.09 -42.99 -18.63
C GLY A 362 -17.58 -42.76 -18.47
N ASP A 363 -16.96 -41.92 -19.31
CA ASP A 363 -15.57 -41.49 -19.12
C ASP A 363 -15.47 -40.33 -18.11
N PHE A 364 -15.27 -40.69 -16.83
CA PHE A 364 -15.03 -39.74 -15.75
C PHE A 364 -13.53 -39.52 -15.47
N SER A 365 -12.65 -39.69 -16.47
CA SER A 365 -11.22 -39.40 -16.32
C SER A 365 -10.96 -37.93 -16.01
N SER A 366 -9.80 -37.64 -15.41
CA SER A 366 -9.44 -36.30 -14.92
C SER A 366 -9.13 -35.30 -16.04
N GLN A 367 -9.08 -35.78 -17.29
CA GLN A 367 -8.66 -35.01 -18.47
C GLN A 367 -7.23 -34.44 -18.33
N LEU A 368 -6.38 -35.10 -17.53
CA LEU A 368 -5.02 -34.66 -17.19
C LEU A 368 -4.16 -34.30 -18.42
N LEU A 369 -4.27 -35.07 -19.50
CA LEU A 369 -3.43 -34.87 -20.69
C LEU A 369 -3.73 -33.53 -21.35
N THR A 370 -5.01 -33.16 -21.48
CA THR A 370 -5.41 -31.85 -21.98
C THR A 370 -5.00 -30.73 -21.01
N TYR A 371 -5.21 -30.93 -19.70
CA TYR A 371 -4.79 -29.96 -18.68
C TYR A 371 -3.29 -29.64 -18.76
N ASN A 372 -2.45 -30.67 -18.82
CA ASN A 372 -1.00 -30.51 -18.88
C ASN A 372 -0.55 -29.89 -20.20
N ALA A 373 -1.15 -30.30 -21.34
CA ALA A 373 -0.84 -29.69 -22.64
C ALA A 373 -1.09 -28.18 -22.64
N ILE A 374 -2.20 -27.72 -22.05
CA ILE A 374 -2.51 -26.29 -21.91
C ILE A 374 -1.53 -25.65 -20.91
N LYS A 375 -1.36 -26.22 -19.72
CA LYS A 375 -0.47 -25.69 -18.67
C LYS A 375 0.95 -25.45 -19.18
N GLU A 376 1.52 -26.44 -19.87
CA GLU A 376 2.88 -26.40 -20.38
C GLU A 376 3.03 -25.37 -21.50
N LYS A 377 2.10 -25.37 -22.46
CA LYS A 377 2.17 -24.51 -23.63
C LYS A 377 1.96 -23.02 -23.31
N PHE A 378 1.16 -22.73 -22.29
CA PHE A 378 0.92 -21.37 -21.78
C PHE A 378 1.82 -21.02 -20.57
N GLY A 379 2.74 -21.91 -20.20
CA GLY A 379 3.75 -21.66 -19.17
C GLY A 379 3.19 -21.42 -17.76
N GLY A 380 2.02 -21.97 -17.43
CA GLY A 380 1.41 -21.85 -16.11
C GLY A 380 0.97 -20.43 -15.72
N ARG A 381 0.89 -19.49 -16.68
CA ARG A 381 0.61 -18.06 -16.41
C ARG A 381 -0.88 -17.70 -16.31
N LYS A 382 -1.77 -18.68 -16.52
CA LYS A 382 -3.22 -18.47 -16.57
C LYS A 382 -3.93 -19.57 -15.79
N LEU A 383 -5.09 -19.23 -15.21
CA LEU A 383 -6.03 -20.22 -14.68
C LEU A 383 -6.50 -21.11 -15.83
N ILE A 384 -6.74 -22.40 -15.55
CA ILE A 384 -7.24 -23.35 -16.54
C ILE A 384 -8.53 -23.99 -16.00
N THR A 385 -9.54 -24.11 -16.85
CA THR A 385 -10.86 -24.61 -16.45
C THR A 385 -11.51 -25.51 -17.50
N LEU A 386 -12.43 -26.37 -17.06
CA LEU A 386 -13.37 -27.06 -17.95
C LEU A 386 -14.55 -26.12 -18.18
N SER A 387 -14.43 -25.27 -19.20
CA SER A 387 -15.45 -24.25 -19.51
C SER A 387 -16.73 -24.84 -20.04
N GLU A 388 -16.66 -26.01 -20.69
CA GLU A 388 -17.77 -26.91 -20.93
C GLU A 388 -17.31 -28.36 -20.79
N ASN A 389 -18.21 -29.25 -20.41
CA ASN A 389 -17.94 -30.68 -20.49
C ASN A 389 -19.20 -31.52 -20.76
N GLY A 390 -18.98 -32.77 -21.14
CA GLY A 390 -20.04 -33.79 -21.12
C GLY A 390 -20.10 -34.47 -19.75
N PRO A 391 -19.53 -35.67 -19.60
CA PRO A 391 -19.28 -36.27 -18.28
C PRO A 391 -18.46 -35.35 -17.37
N VAL A 392 -18.81 -35.27 -16.08
CA VAL A 392 -18.06 -34.54 -15.06
C VAL A 392 -16.92 -35.45 -14.54
N PRO A 393 -15.66 -34.99 -14.50
CA PRO A 393 -14.56 -35.81 -13.98
C PRO A 393 -14.81 -36.31 -12.57
N ASP A 394 -14.34 -37.53 -12.27
CA ASP A 394 -14.38 -38.06 -10.90
C ASP A 394 -13.41 -37.27 -10.01
N PRO A 395 -13.88 -36.65 -8.91
CA PRO A 395 -13.03 -35.83 -8.06
C PRO A 395 -11.89 -36.62 -7.41
N ASP A 396 -12.04 -37.93 -7.16
CA ASP A 396 -10.94 -38.77 -6.66
C ASP A 396 -9.79 -38.80 -7.67
N ARG A 397 -10.13 -38.87 -8.97
CA ARG A 397 -9.15 -38.87 -10.07
C ARG A 397 -8.53 -37.50 -10.25
N LEU A 398 -9.30 -36.42 -10.15
CA LEU A 398 -8.77 -35.04 -10.20
C LEU A 398 -7.67 -34.84 -9.16
N VAL A 399 -7.93 -35.28 -7.92
CA VAL A 399 -6.97 -35.20 -6.80
C VAL A 399 -5.77 -36.12 -7.02
N SER A 400 -6.00 -37.39 -7.39
CA SER A 400 -4.90 -38.35 -7.59
C SER A 400 -3.96 -37.95 -8.73
N ASP A 401 -4.52 -37.38 -9.79
CA ASP A 401 -3.82 -37.03 -11.02
C ASP A 401 -3.25 -35.61 -10.97
N ARG A 402 -3.64 -34.80 -9.98
CA ARG A 402 -3.30 -33.37 -9.87
C ARG A 402 -3.76 -32.56 -11.08
N ALA A 403 -4.94 -32.90 -11.61
CA ALA A 403 -5.60 -32.16 -12.69
C ALA A 403 -6.39 -30.99 -12.10
N HIS A 404 -5.70 -29.88 -11.86
CA HIS A 404 -6.25 -28.73 -11.14
C HIS A 404 -7.09 -27.80 -12.02
N TRP A 405 -8.23 -28.28 -12.52
CA TRP A 405 -9.22 -27.44 -13.19
C TRP A 405 -9.91 -26.51 -12.20
N SER A 406 -10.09 -25.24 -12.57
CA SER A 406 -10.69 -24.22 -11.70
C SER A 406 -12.19 -24.45 -11.44
N TRP A 407 -12.95 -24.81 -12.48
CA TRP A 407 -14.32 -25.29 -12.38
C TRP A 407 -14.60 -26.36 -13.44
N PHE A 408 -15.75 -27.02 -13.30
CA PHE A 408 -16.39 -27.79 -14.37
C PHE A 408 -17.77 -27.22 -14.65
N MET A 409 -18.28 -27.40 -15.88
CA MET A 409 -19.60 -26.94 -16.26
C MET A 409 -20.16 -27.82 -17.36
N PRO A 410 -20.87 -28.93 -17.04
CA PRO A 410 -21.55 -29.69 -18.06
C PRO A 410 -22.60 -28.84 -18.77
N TRP A 411 -22.76 -29.14 -20.06
CA TRP A 411 -23.76 -28.48 -20.89
C TRP A 411 -25.19 -28.76 -20.40
N TYR A 412 -26.18 -28.02 -20.87
CA TYR A 412 -27.55 -28.14 -20.39
C TYR A 412 -28.26 -29.41 -20.90
N GLY A 413 -29.44 -29.71 -20.35
CA GLY A 413 -30.32 -30.75 -20.86
C GLY A 413 -29.77 -32.16 -20.67
N SER A 414 -29.61 -32.91 -21.76
CA SER A 414 -29.21 -34.33 -21.68
C SER A 414 -27.85 -34.54 -21.01
N PHE A 415 -26.93 -33.58 -21.12
CA PHE A 415 -25.61 -33.65 -20.48
C PHE A 415 -25.68 -33.66 -18.95
N ILE A 416 -26.78 -33.18 -18.36
CA ILE A 416 -27.00 -33.17 -16.92
C ILE A 416 -28.06 -34.22 -16.51
N ARG A 417 -29.16 -34.31 -17.26
CA ARG A 417 -30.41 -34.95 -16.81
C ARG A 417 -30.71 -36.33 -17.38
N ASP A 418 -29.98 -36.80 -18.39
CA ASP A 418 -30.31 -38.07 -19.07
C ASP A 418 -30.04 -39.32 -18.24
N GLY A 419 -29.23 -39.19 -17.17
CA GLY A 419 -28.81 -40.30 -16.31
C GLY A 419 -27.81 -41.26 -16.96
N ILE A 420 -27.32 -40.94 -18.16
CA ILE A 420 -26.33 -41.71 -18.93
C ILE A 420 -24.97 -41.03 -18.86
N LYS A 421 -24.90 -39.74 -19.25
CA LYS A 421 -23.63 -38.97 -19.28
C LYS A 421 -23.09 -38.72 -17.88
N ASN A 422 -24.00 -38.32 -16.99
CA ASN A 422 -23.74 -38.12 -15.58
C ASN A 422 -24.84 -38.84 -14.77
N PRO A 423 -24.65 -40.13 -14.43
CA PRO A 423 -25.63 -40.91 -13.69
C PRO A 423 -25.91 -40.29 -12.30
N PRO A 424 -27.12 -40.47 -11.72
CA PRO A 424 -27.47 -39.88 -10.44
C PRO A 424 -26.50 -40.17 -9.29
N ALA A 425 -25.99 -41.41 -9.22
CA ALA A 425 -25.00 -41.80 -8.22
C ALA A 425 -23.66 -41.06 -8.38
N HIS A 426 -23.28 -40.74 -9.63
CA HIS A 426 -22.08 -39.95 -9.91
C HIS A 426 -22.27 -38.50 -9.47
N TRP A 427 -23.42 -37.90 -9.80
CA TRP A 427 -23.75 -36.54 -9.34
C TRP A 427 -23.74 -36.40 -7.82
N GLN A 428 -24.35 -37.36 -7.12
CA GLN A 428 -24.35 -37.39 -5.65
C GLN A 428 -22.93 -37.50 -5.10
N LYS A 429 -22.08 -38.36 -5.68
CA LYS A 429 -20.67 -38.45 -5.31
C LYS A 429 -19.93 -37.13 -5.51
N VAL A 430 -20.02 -36.54 -6.71
CA VAL A 430 -19.31 -35.31 -7.07
C VAL A 430 -19.71 -34.16 -6.15
N MET A 431 -21.02 -33.93 -5.98
CA MET A 431 -21.52 -32.79 -5.20
C MET A 431 -21.32 -32.93 -3.69
N SER A 432 -21.03 -34.14 -3.18
CA SER A 432 -20.72 -34.36 -1.76
C SER A 432 -19.23 -34.42 -1.45
N HIS A 433 -18.35 -34.22 -2.43
CA HIS A 433 -16.91 -34.44 -2.27
C HIS A 433 -16.19 -33.18 -1.80
N ASP A 434 -15.34 -33.25 -0.77
CA ASP A 434 -14.65 -32.10 -0.14
C ASP A 434 -13.76 -31.25 -1.07
N TYR A 435 -13.35 -31.81 -2.21
CA TYR A 435 -12.59 -31.08 -3.25
C TYR A 435 -13.49 -30.21 -4.14
N VAL A 436 -14.80 -30.48 -4.19
CA VAL A 436 -15.77 -29.83 -5.08
C VAL A 436 -16.55 -28.79 -4.28
N VAL A 437 -16.38 -27.51 -4.62
CA VAL A 437 -17.06 -26.39 -3.96
C VAL A 437 -18.49 -26.26 -4.48
N THR A 438 -19.46 -26.24 -3.58
CA THR A 438 -20.87 -25.94 -3.87
C THR A 438 -21.26 -24.52 -3.44
N LEU A 439 -22.45 -24.04 -3.85
CA LEU A 439 -22.85 -22.64 -3.60
C LEU A 439 -22.86 -22.27 -2.11
N ASP A 440 -23.27 -23.20 -1.25
CA ASP A 440 -23.30 -23.02 0.22
C ASP A 440 -21.91 -22.96 0.86
N GLU A 441 -20.87 -23.35 0.14
CA GLU A 441 -19.47 -23.35 0.58
C GLU A 441 -18.69 -22.14 0.03
N MET A 442 -19.30 -21.33 -0.84
CA MET A 442 -18.68 -20.13 -1.39
C MET A 442 -18.44 -19.08 -0.29
N PRO A 443 -17.28 -18.41 -0.25
CA PRO A 443 -17.01 -17.35 0.71
C PRO A 443 -17.82 -16.09 0.38
N ASP A 444 -17.82 -15.12 1.28
CA ASP A 444 -18.35 -13.80 0.96
C ASP A 444 -17.43 -13.07 -0.03
N LEU A 445 -17.79 -13.14 -1.31
CA LEU A 445 -17.06 -12.50 -2.40
C LEU A 445 -17.08 -10.96 -2.33
N LYS A 446 -17.96 -10.37 -1.53
CA LYS A 446 -18.10 -8.92 -1.40
C LYS A 446 -17.15 -8.32 -0.35
N SER A 447 -16.48 -9.17 0.43
CA SER A 447 -15.50 -8.78 1.45
C SER A 447 -14.20 -9.58 1.36
N TYR A 448 -13.97 -10.30 0.25
CA TYR A 448 -12.79 -11.16 0.08
C TYR A 448 -11.48 -10.35 0.02
N PRO A 449 -10.41 -10.76 0.72
CA PRO A 449 -9.13 -10.04 0.70
C PRO A 449 -8.51 -9.94 -0.69
N LEU A 450 -7.85 -8.82 -0.98
CA LEU A 450 -7.19 -8.60 -2.25
C LEU A 450 -5.76 -9.17 -2.25
N SER A 451 -5.49 -10.05 -3.20
CA SER A 451 -4.18 -10.69 -3.40
C SER A 451 -3.09 -9.75 -3.95
N ASP A 452 -3.48 -8.64 -4.57
CA ASP A 452 -2.60 -7.68 -5.24
C ASP A 452 -2.18 -6.51 -4.34
N GLU A 453 -2.73 -6.44 -3.12
CA GLU A 453 -2.29 -5.53 -2.07
C GLU A 453 -1.67 -6.35 -0.93
N PRO A 454 -0.39 -6.08 -0.56
CA PRO A 454 0.18 -6.71 0.62
C PRO A 454 -0.72 -6.42 1.82
N ASP A 455 -1.06 -7.45 2.59
CA ASP A 455 -1.85 -7.26 3.80
C ASP A 455 -1.06 -6.42 4.81
N TYR A 456 -1.40 -5.13 4.89
CA TYR A 456 -0.80 -4.20 5.84
C TYR A 456 -1.56 -4.15 7.17
N SER A 457 -2.60 -4.97 7.38
CA SER A 457 -3.37 -4.97 8.62
C SER A 457 -2.54 -5.34 9.85
N ALA A 458 -1.43 -6.05 9.65
CA ALA A 458 -0.44 -6.34 10.69
C ALA A 458 0.34 -5.09 11.16
N PHE A 459 0.29 -3.97 10.43
CA PHE A 459 0.98 -2.74 10.77
C PHE A 459 -0.02 -1.67 11.22
N PRO A 460 0.19 -0.99 12.36
CA PRO A 460 -0.68 0.11 12.78
C PRO A 460 -0.70 1.28 11.78
N GLN A 461 0.34 1.39 10.93
CA GLN A 461 0.45 2.37 9.85
C GLN A 461 -0.35 1.98 8.60
N GLY A 462 -0.80 0.72 8.46
CA GLY A 462 -1.51 0.21 7.29
C GLY A 462 -0.82 0.50 5.95
N PHE A 463 -1.59 0.93 4.94
CA PHE A 463 -1.07 1.17 3.58
C PHE A 463 0.00 2.26 3.50
N PHE A 464 0.25 3.06 4.55
CA PHE A 464 1.39 3.97 4.57
C PHE A 464 2.73 3.22 4.55
N MET A 465 2.72 1.90 4.79
CA MET A 465 3.86 1.01 4.56
C MET A 465 3.99 0.56 3.10
N ALA A 466 3.03 0.90 2.23
CA ALA A 466 3.11 0.55 0.81
C ALA A 466 4.26 1.30 0.13
N GLY A 467 5.22 0.53 -0.39
CA GLY A 467 6.45 1.04 -0.96
C GLY A 467 7.56 1.29 0.06
N TRP A 468 7.40 0.81 1.30
CA TRP A 468 8.49 0.78 2.28
C TRP A 468 9.70 0.04 1.72
N LYS A 469 10.90 0.59 1.97
CA LYS A 469 12.16 0.01 1.51
C LYS A 469 13.18 0.03 2.65
N PRO A 470 13.97 -1.05 2.80
CA PRO A 470 15.14 -1.07 3.66
C PRO A 470 16.03 0.17 3.48
N ARG A 471 16.39 0.83 4.58
CA ARG A 471 17.34 1.94 4.63
C ARG A 471 18.71 1.42 5.06
N THR A 472 19.73 1.84 4.35
CA THR A 472 21.12 1.57 4.71
C THR A 472 21.80 2.85 5.20
N ALA A 473 22.58 2.74 6.26
CA ALA A 473 23.50 3.78 6.70
C ALA A 473 24.96 3.40 6.40
N VAL A 474 25.78 4.43 6.24
CA VAL A 474 27.25 4.38 6.22
C VAL A 474 27.77 5.39 7.24
N MET A 475 28.92 5.11 7.83
CA MET A 475 29.55 6.06 8.75
C MET A 475 29.85 7.39 8.02
N PRO A 476 29.46 8.55 8.58
CA PRO A 476 29.74 9.85 7.96
C PRO A 476 31.22 10.19 8.02
N ASP A 477 31.64 11.21 7.28
CA ASP A 477 32.94 11.84 7.49
C ASP A 477 33.06 12.34 8.94
N TYR A 478 34.18 12.02 9.59
CA TYR A 478 34.32 12.25 11.03
C TYR A 478 35.66 12.82 11.48
N THR A 479 35.68 13.43 12.66
CA THR A 479 36.90 13.81 13.38
C THR A 479 36.97 12.97 14.65
N ASP A 480 38.10 12.32 14.91
CA ASP A 480 38.26 11.56 16.16
C ASP A 480 38.30 12.50 17.36
N VAL A 481 37.49 12.21 18.38
CA VAL A 481 37.45 12.92 19.66
C VAL A 481 37.67 11.95 20.83
N PRO A 482 38.22 12.42 21.97
CA PRO A 482 38.42 11.56 23.14
C PRO A 482 37.10 10.99 23.68
N ALA A 483 37.16 9.78 24.22
CA ALA A 483 36.02 9.18 24.91
C ALA A 483 35.62 10.00 26.16
N VAL A 484 34.32 10.10 26.42
CA VAL A 484 33.78 10.77 27.62
C VAL A 484 34.13 9.94 28.85
N THR A 485 34.77 10.55 29.84
CA THR A 485 35.16 9.88 31.11
C THR A 485 34.33 10.31 32.30
N ASP A 486 33.47 11.31 32.14
CA ASP A 486 32.65 11.86 33.21
C ASP A 486 31.73 10.79 33.85
N PRO A 487 31.35 10.98 35.13
CA PRO A 487 30.45 10.06 35.83
C PRO A 487 29.12 9.89 35.09
N VAL A 488 28.67 8.65 34.95
CA VAL A 488 27.40 8.31 34.31
C VAL A 488 26.24 8.79 35.17
N THR A 489 25.37 9.62 34.60
CA THR A 489 24.15 10.12 35.26
C THR A 489 22.89 9.37 34.80
N VAL A 490 22.93 8.79 33.60
CA VAL A 490 21.83 8.08 32.97
C VAL A 490 22.37 6.83 32.27
N ALA A 491 21.75 5.68 32.48
CA ALA A 491 22.05 4.47 31.73
C ALA A 491 20.82 4.08 30.89
N ILE A 492 21.03 3.91 29.58
CA ILE A 492 20.00 3.53 28.62
C ILE A 492 20.38 2.16 28.07
N THR A 493 19.46 1.20 28.13
CA THR A 493 19.62 -0.11 27.48
C THR A 493 18.70 -0.18 26.28
N VAL A 494 19.27 -0.38 25.09
CA VAL A 494 18.54 -0.69 23.86
C VAL A 494 18.60 -2.19 23.62
N ASP A 495 17.45 -2.82 23.42
CA ASP A 495 17.34 -4.24 23.09
C ASP A 495 17.17 -4.39 21.57
N CYS A 496 18.24 -4.82 20.89
CA CYS A 496 18.23 -4.94 19.43
C CYS A 496 17.48 -6.17 18.92
N SER A 497 17.02 -7.05 19.82
CA SER A 497 16.11 -8.14 19.49
C SER A 497 14.64 -7.76 19.61
N ASP A 498 14.33 -6.65 20.30
CA ASP A 498 12.98 -6.16 20.54
C ASP A 498 12.60 -5.08 19.52
N THR A 499 11.92 -5.50 18.45
CA THR A 499 11.37 -4.57 17.46
C THR A 499 9.99 -4.11 17.89
N VAL A 500 9.86 -2.80 18.14
CA VAL A 500 8.58 -2.18 18.55
C VAL A 500 7.66 -2.00 17.35
N THR A 501 8.17 -1.40 16.26
CA THR A 501 7.40 -1.15 15.04
C THR A 501 8.32 -0.76 13.88
N LEU A 502 7.80 -0.82 12.65
CA LEU A 502 8.46 -0.28 11.47
C LEU A 502 8.30 1.25 11.40
N VAL A 503 9.30 1.91 10.81
CA VAL A 503 9.26 3.35 10.56
C VAL A 503 8.60 3.62 9.21
N SER A 504 7.47 4.31 9.22
CA SER A 504 6.82 4.77 7.97
C SER A 504 7.72 5.78 7.24
N PRO A 505 7.83 5.71 5.90
CA PRO A 505 8.58 6.68 5.12
C PRO A 505 7.97 8.09 5.17
N TYR A 506 6.70 8.23 5.59
CA TYR A 506 5.91 9.47 5.51
C TYR A 506 5.86 10.28 6.83
N LEU A 507 6.71 9.97 7.82
CA LEU A 507 6.70 10.64 9.14
C LEU A 507 7.53 11.93 9.23
N PHE A 508 8.26 12.29 8.18
CA PHE A 508 9.14 13.48 8.15
C PHE A 508 8.63 14.57 7.20
N GLY A 509 7.31 14.69 7.03
CA GLY A 509 6.70 15.63 6.10
C GLY A 509 6.51 17.04 6.66
N ASP A 510 6.24 17.97 5.75
CA ASP A 510 6.00 19.39 6.04
C ASP A 510 4.74 19.89 5.32
N ASN A 511 4.13 20.97 5.83
CA ASN A 511 2.97 21.66 5.23
C ASN A 511 3.41 22.85 4.38
N ALA A 512 2.92 22.92 3.14
CA ALA A 512 3.12 24.05 2.25
C ALA A 512 1.98 25.08 2.40
N ASN A 513 2.34 26.27 2.86
CA ASN A 513 1.44 27.41 2.93
C ASN A 513 1.32 28.14 1.58
N LEU A 514 0.34 29.03 1.46
CA LEU A 514 0.01 29.68 0.17
C LEU A 514 0.58 31.09 -0.02
N TRP A 515 1.05 31.79 1.01
CA TRP A 515 1.27 33.26 0.96
C TRP A 515 2.74 33.72 0.94
N THR A 516 3.67 32.82 0.65
CA THR A 516 5.12 33.09 0.59
C THR A 516 5.69 33.13 -0.84
N GLY A 517 4.82 33.12 -1.86
CA GLY A 517 5.21 33.18 -3.27
C GLY A 517 5.49 31.81 -3.91
N PRO A 518 5.94 31.78 -5.18
CA PRO A 518 6.28 30.55 -5.89
C PRO A 518 7.60 29.98 -5.36
N MET A 519 7.50 29.13 -4.33
CA MET A 519 8.60 28.47 -3.63
C MET A 519 9.46 27.57 -4.55
N SER A 520 8.87 27.02 -5.62
CA SER A 520 9.55 26.08 -6.53
C SER A 520 10.77 26.63 -7.27
N ASP A 521 10.91 27.96 -7.36
CA ASP A 521 11.96 28.62 -8.14
C ASP A 521 13.10 29.14 -7.25
N ASN A 522 12.92 29.11 -5.92
CA ASN A 522 13.97 29.49 -4.99
C ASN A 522 14.98 28.34 -4.83
N THR A 523 16.20 28.54 -5.32
CA THR A 523 17.26 27.51 -5.33
C THR A 523 17.69 27.09 -3.93
N THR A 524 17.79 28.01 -2.98
CA THR A 524 18.17 27.73 -1.59
C THR A 524 17.10 26.91 -0.89
N LEU A 525 15.82 27.31 -1.02
CA LEU A 525 14.71 26.58 -0.46
C LEU A 525 14.62 25.17 -1.05
N MET A 526 14.68 25.04 -2.38
CA MET A 526 14.60 23.73 -3.03
C MET A 526 15.76 22.82 -2.64
N LYS A 527 16.98 23.35 -2.51
CA LYS A 527 18.12 22.58 -1.95
C LYS A 527 17.77 22.04 -0.56
N ASN A 528 17.27 22.91 0.33
CA ASN A 528 16.97 22.55 1.72
C ASN A 528 15.80 21.56 1.82
N ILE A 529 14.72 21.74 1.04
CA ILE A 529 13.61 20.79 0.94
C ILE A 529 14.09 19.42 0.47
N THR A 530 14.89 19.36 -0.60
CA THR A 530 15.48 18.09 -1.07
C THR A 530 16.36 17.45 0.01
N ASN A 531 17.18 18.26 0.70
CA ASN A 531 18.07 17.77 1.75
C ASN A 531 17.36 17.28 3.02
N ARG A 532 16.12 17.72 3.27
CA ARG A 532 15.29 17.20 4.36
C ARG A 532 14.94 15.72 4.16
N ASP A 533 14.95 15.20 2.93
CA ASP A 533 14.57 13.82 2.61
C ASP A 533 13.19 13.47 3.20
N GLN A 534 12.19 14.30 2.85
CA GLN A 534 10.80 14.18 3.30
C GLN A 534 10.08 13.09 2.50
N GLY A 535 9.26 12.28 3.17
CA GLY A 535 8.44 11.30 2.46
C GLY A 535 7.16 11.89 1.85
N VAL A 536 6.60 12.93 2.47
CA VAL A 536 5.32 13.53 2.09
C VAL A 536 5.35 15.04 2.29
N MET A 537 4.63 15.78 1.46
CA MET A 537 4.37 17.20 1.65
C MET A 537 2.86 17.46 1.46
N ARG A 538 2.26 18.13 2.44
CA ARG A 538 0.85 18.49 2.43
C ARG A 538 0.64 19.88 1.86
N GLY A 539 -0.37 20.05 0.99
CA GLY A 539 -0.72 21.35 0.44
C GLY A 539 -2.11 21.35 -0.22
N PRO A 540 -2.76 22.51 -0.41
CA PRO A 540 -2.60 23.69 0.40
C PRO A 540 -2.86 23.36 1.88
N GLY A 541 -2.01 23.84 2.77
CA GLY A 541 -2.18 23.55 4.20
C GLY A 541 -3.02 24.58 4.94
N GLY A 542 -3.44 24.23 6.16
CA GLY A 542 -4.19 25.07 7.09
C GLY A 542 -5.60 25.43 6.64
N SER A 543 -6.24 26.35 7.36
CA SER A 543 -7.63 26.81 7.12
C SER A 543 -7.87 27.38 5.72
N THR A 544 -6.81 27.75 5.00
CA THR A 544 -6.93 28.25 3.63
C THR A 544 -7.41 27.19 2.64
N SER A 545 -7.18 25.91 2.94
CA SER A 545 -7.61 24.79 2.09
C SER A 545 -9.13 24.71 1.94
N ASP A 546 -9.89 24.98 3.01
CA ASP A 546 -11.36 25.08 3.00
C ASP A 546 -11.90 26.32 2.30
N ALA A 547 -11.04 27.16 1.74
CA ALA A 547 -11.40 28.27 0.88
C ALA A 547 -10.54 28.31 -0.39
N PHE A 548 -9.89 27.21 -0.79
CA PHE A 548 -9.00 27.17 -1.94
C PHE A 548 -9.70 26.66 -3.21
N PHE A 549 -9.71 27.46 -4.27
CA PHE A 549 -10.19 27.06 -5.59
C PHE A 549 -9.01 26.80 -6.52
N TRP A 550 -8.60 25.53 -6.62
CA TRP A 550 -7.41 25.10 -7.34
C TRP A 550 -7.41 25.49 -8.84
N ASN A 551 -8.58 25.53 -9.47
CA ASN A 551 -8.77 25.77 -10.91
C ASN A 551 -9.30 27.17 -11.27
N ARG A 552 -9.18 28.15 -10.36
CA ARG A 552 -9.70 29.50 -10.58
C ARG A 552 -8.65 30.56 -10.29
N SER A 553 -8.88 31.76 -10.84
CA SER A 553 -8.19 33.01 -10.51
C SER A 553 -9.13 34.08 -9.90
N THR A 554 -10.44 33.89 -10.06
CA THR A 554 -11.52 34.80 -9.65
C THR A 554 -12.62 34.07 -8.89
N ARG A 555 -13.39 34.82 -8.07
CA ARG A 555 -14.43 34.28 -7.20
C ARG A 555 -15.54 33.62 -8.04
N PRO A 556 -15.93 32.36 -7.74
CA PRO A 556 -17.09 31.75 -8.39
C PRO A 556 -18.38 32.53 -8.05
N PRO A 557 -19.36 32.62 -8.99
CA PRO A 557 -20.57 33.41 -8.82
C PRO A 557 -21.49 32.89 -7.70
N ASP A 558 -21.35 31.62 -7.35
CA ASP A 558 -22.12 30.92 -6.33
C ASP A 558 -21.39 30.89 -4.97
N VAL A 559 -20.31 31.66 -4.80
CA VAL A 559 -19.62 31.85 -3.52
C VAL A 559 -20.06 33.19 -2.91
N PRO A 560 -20.50 33.21 -1.63
CA PRO A 560 -21.02 34.42 -1.01
C PRO A 560 -19.92 35.48 -0.88
N GLN A 561 -20.28 36.76 -0.64
CA GLN A 561 -19.30 37.84 -0.58
C GLN A 561 -18.43 37.79 0.69
N THR A 562 -19.00 37.37 1.82
CA THR A 562 -18.35 37.28 3.13
C THR A 562 -18.61 35.90 3.75
N LEU A 563 -17.64 35.39 4.49
CA LEU A 563 -17.83 34.24 5.37
C LEU A 563 -18.45 34.71 6.69
N LEU A 564 -19.37 33.94 7.28
CA LEU A 564 -20.01 34.35 8.55
C LEU A 564 -19.08 34.20 9.76
N ASN A 565 -18.10 33.31 9.68
CA ASN A 565 -17.08 33.08 10.70
C ASN A 565 -15.94 34.11 10.65
N ASP A 566 -15.75 34.80 9.52
CA ASP A 566 -14.80 35.91 9.37
C ASP A 566 -15.36 37.00 8.45
N PRO A 567 -16.35 37.78 8.91
CA PRO A 567 -17.00 38.80 8.10
C PRO A 567 -16.08 40.00 7.80
N SER A 568 -14.96 40.13 8.53
CA SER A 568 -13.95 41.18 8.32
C SER A 568 -13.03 40.92 7.13
N ASN A 569 -12.86 39.65 6.72
CA ASN A 569 -11.96 39.30 5.64
C ASN A 569 -12.64 39.51 4.28
N THR A 570 -12.16 40.52 3.55
CA THR A 570 -12.65 40.84 2.20
C THR A 570 -11.80 40.23 1.08
N ASN A 571 -10.69 39.56 1.40
CA ASN A 571 -9.67 39.12 0.45
C ASN A 571 -9.69 37.61 0.14
N TRP A 572 -10.69 36.88 0.62
CA TRP A 572 -10.97 35.49 0.27
C TRP A 572 -11.75 35.36 -1.06
N PRO A 573 -12.00 34.16 -1.61
CA PRO A 573 -11.29 32.90 -1.36
C PRO A 573 -9.87 32.89 -1.94
N TRP A 574 -9.13 31.80 -1.73
CA TRP A 574 -7.81 31.54 -2.30
C TRP A 574 -7.90 30.83 -3.64
N TYR A 575 -6.86 30.94 -4.47
CA TYR A 575 -6.88 30.56 -5.89
C TYR A 575 -5.61 29.82 -6.30
N GLY A 576 -5.77 28.74 -7.05
CA GLY A 576 -4.66 27.92 -7.54
C GLY A 576 -4.13 28.29 -8.92
N GLN A 577 -4.89 29.04 -9.74
CA GLN A 577 -4.47 29.54 -11.05
C GLN A 577 -4.17 31.03 -10.97
N ARG A 578 -2.92 31.42 -10.72
CA ARG A 578 -2.51 32.83 -10.58
C ARG A 578 -1.10 33.05 -11.11
N ALA A 579 -0.87 34.22 -11.72
CA ALA A 579 0.43 34.64 -12.27
C ALA A 579 1.23 35.51 -11.28
N GLU A 580 0.67 35.76 -10.10
CA GLU A 580 1.24 36.62 -9.07
C GLU A 580 2.38 35.93 -8.30
N ASN A 581 3.40 36.71 -7.96
CA ASN A 581 4.63 36.22 -7.32
C ASN A 581 4.58 36.15 -5.79
N TRP A 582 3.44 36.46 -5.16
CA TRP A 582 3.27 36.45 -3.70
C TRP A 582 2.49 35.24 -3.18
N THR A 583 1.86 34.44 -4.06
CA THR A 583 1.07 33.25 -3.70
C THR A 583 1.60 31.98 -4.37
N MET A 584 1.42 30.82 -3.74
CA MET A 584 1.75 29.53 -4.33
C MET A 584 0.60 29.07 -5.25
N HIS A 585 0.92 28.82 -6.52
CA HIS A 585 0.00 28.20 -7.48
C HIS A 585 0.20 26.67 -7.52
N VAL A 586 -0.83 25.96 -7.98
CA VAL A 586 -0.89 24.49 -7.95
C VAL A 586 0.30 23.84 -8.69
N ASP A 587 0.71 24.40 -9.83
CA ASP A 587 1.84 23.84 -10.59
C ASP A 587 3.19 24.07 -9.91
N SER A 588 3.35 25.14 -9.10
CA SER A 588 4.54 25.34 -8.28
C SER A 588 4.63 24.26 -7.20
N PHE A 589 3.50 23.92 -6.56
CA PHE A 589 3.46 22.82 -5.60
C PHE A 589 3.89 21.49 -6.25
N TYR A 590 3.33 21.15 -7.41
CA TYR A 590 3.76 19.95 -8.15
C TYR A 590 5.22 19.99 -8.59
N SER A 591 5.74 21.18 -8.92
CA SER A 591 7.15 21.40 -9.24
C SER A 591 8.06 21.12 -8.03
N ILE A 592 7.64 21.51 -6.81
CA ILE A 592 8.36 21.15 -5.57
C ILE A 592 8.39 19.64 -5.40
N LEU A 593 7.21 18.99 -5.46
CA LEU A 593 7.10 17.54 -5.30
C LEU A 593 8.01 16.79 -6.29
N SER A 594 7.95 17.17 -7.57
CA SER A 594 8.74 16.54 -8.62
C SER A 594 10.24 16.77 -8.48
N LYS A 595 10.68 18.01 -8.17
CA LYS A 595 12.11 18.34 -8.06
C LYS A 595 12.76 17.72 -6.83
N ALA A 596 12.02 17.60 -5.73
CA ALA A 596 12.51 17.05 -4.48
C ALA A 596 12.23 15.54 -4.31
N GLY A 597 11.41 14.93 -5.18
CA GLY A 597 11.06 13.51 -5.11
C GLY A 597 10.12 13.17 -3.94
N ILE A 598 9.20 14.08 -3.61
CA ILE A 598 8.32 13.99 -2.43
C ILE A 598 6.91 13.53 -2.86
N THR A 599 6.28 12.67 -2.06
CA THR A 599 4.88 12.27 -2.31
C THR A 599 3.92 13.40 -1.93
N GLY A 600 2.96 13.71 -2.81
CA GLY A 600 1.93 14.71 -2.51
C GLY A 600 0.86 14.21 -1.55
N MET A 601 0.41 15.11 -0.68
CA MET A 601 -0.84 15.02 0.09
C MET A 601 -1.67 16.29 -0.17
N LEU A 602 -2.87 16.15 -0.75
CA LEU A 602 -3.71 17.29 -1.13
C LEU A 602 -4.98 17.43 -0.30
N THR A 603 -5.22 18.62 0.27
CA THR A 603 -6.47 18.92 1.00
C THR A 603 -7.44 19.64 0.09
N VAL A 604 -8.61 19.03 -0.16
CA VAL A 604 -9.64 19.61 -1.02
C VAL A 604 -10.54 20.55 -0.23
N ASN A 605 -11.09 21.55 -0.91
CA ASN A 605 -11.96 22.56 -0.33
C ASN A 605 -13.32 21.96 0.04
N TYR A 606 -13.45 21.50 1.30
CA TYR A 606 -14.70 21.02 1.84
C TYR A 606 -15.64 22.18 2.20
N GLY A 607 -15.10 23.31 2.68
CA GLY A 607 -15.87 24.50 3.01
C GLY A 607 -16.85 24.93 1.90
N TYR A 608 -16.51 24.74 0.62
CA TYR A 608 -17.39 25.03 -0.51
C TYR A 608 -18.70 24.22 -0.52
N ALA A 609 -18.70 22.99 0.01
CA ALA A 609 -19.90 22.19 0.21
C ALA A 609 -20.88 22.83 1.21
N ARG A 610 -20.38 23.75 2.04
CA ARG A 610 -21.13 24.44 3.08
C ARG A 610 -21.54 25.84 2.62
N TYR A 611 -20.57 26.70 2.30
CA TYR A 611 -20.85 28.10 2.00
C TYR A 611 -21.35 28.34 0.56
N GLY A 612 -21.31 27.35 -0.33
CA GLY A 612 -21.81 27.47 -1.70
C GLY A 612 -23.31 27.81 -1.72
N THR A 613 -23.71 28.66 -2.68
CA THR A 613 -25.07 29.20 -2.83
C THR A 613 -25.81 28.64 -4.04
N GLY A 614 -25.21 27.67 -4.73
CA GLY A 614 -25.87 26.89 -5.79
C GLY A 614 -26.92 25.93 -5.25
N ASP A 615 -27.61 25.23 -6.16
CA ASP A 615 -28.75 24.37 -5.79
C ASP A 615 -28.32 23.08 -5.07
N ASP A 616 -27.10 22.59 -5.34
CA ASP A 616 -26.46 21.46 -4.65
C ASP A 616 -24.96 21.76 -4.43
N PRO A 617 -24.59 22.52 -3.39
CA PRO A 617 -23.21 22.89 -3.12
C PRO A 617 -22.33 21.68 -2.76
N VAL A 618 -22.89 20.62 -2.17
CA VAL A 618 -22.15 19.41 -1.79
C VAL A 618 -21.65 18.68 -3.03
N ALA A 619 -22.53 18.42 -4.01
CA ALA A 619 -22.14 17.79 -5.26
C ALA A 619 -21.16 18.67 -6.06
N GLN A 620 -21.37 20.00 -6.08
CA GLN A 620 -20.46 20.93 -6.76
C GLN A 620 -19.05 20.90 -6.18
N ALA A 621 -18.91 20.90 -4.85
CA ALA A 621 -17.61 20.81 -4.19
C ALA A 621 -16.95 19.44 -4.39
N ALA A 622 -17.73 18.35 -4.32
CA ALA A 622 -17.24 17.00 -4.62
C ALA A 622 -16.79 16.85 -6.09
N HIS A 623 -17.45 17.53 -7.03
CA HIS A 623 -17.02 17.58 -8.43
C HIS A 623 -15.76 18.43 -8.60
N LEU A 624 -15.63 19.56 -7.91
CA LEU A 624 -14.39 20.36 -7.91
C LEU A 624 -13.19 19.54 -7.41
N ALA A 625 -13.38 18.73 -6.37
CA ALA A 625 -12.37 17.81 -5.84
C ALA A 625 -12.03 16.69 -6.86
N ALA A 626 -13.05 16.07 -7.46
CA ALA A 626 -12.85 15.05 -8.50
C ALA A 626 -12.16 15.59 -9.75
N ASP A 627 -12.48 16.81 -10.17
CA ASP A 627 -11.77 17.47 -11.27
C ASP A 627 -10.30 17.74 -10.92
N TRP A 628 -9.99 18.01 -9.64
CA TRP A 628 -8.60 18.06 -9.21
C TRP A 628 -7.92 16.71 -9.32
N VAL A 629 -8.58 15.62 -8.91
CA VAL A 629 -8.04 14.25 -9.09
C VAL A 629 -7.74 13.96 -10.56
N ARG A 630 -8.64 14.34 -11.48
CA ARG A 630 -8.41 14.22 -12.94
C ARG A 630 -7.22 15.04 -13.39
N TYR A 631 -7.11 16.29 -12.93
CA TYR A 631 -6.00 17.17 -13.27
C TYR A 631 -4.68 16.62 -12.72
N ASP A 632 -4.65 16.23 -11.44
CA ASP A 632 -3.50 15.66 -10.74
C ASP A 632 -2.96 14.43 -11.47
N ASN A 633 -3.83 13.56 -11.99
CA ASN A 633 -3.46 12.43 -12.84
C ASN A 633 -2.33 11.57 -12.23
N GLY A 634 -2.45 11.24 -10.94
CA GLY A 634 -1.55 10.33 -10.24
C GLY A 634 -0.24 10.95 -9.74
N ARG A 635 -0.14 12.29 -9.71
CA ARG A 635 0.99 13.01 -9.09
C ARG A 635 0.93 12.97 -7.56
N THR A 636 -0.27 12.84 -7.00
CA THR A 636 -0.54 12.83 -5.57
C THR A 636 -1.14 11.49 -5.15
N LYS A 637 -0.69 10.96 -4.00
CA LYS A 637 -1.17 9.68 -3.45
C LYS A 637 -2.23 9.87 -2.38
N PHE A 638 -2.05 10.84 -1.49
CA PHE A 638 -2.91 11.06 -0.34
C PHE A 638 -3.79 12.29 -0.54
N TRP A 639 -5.05 12.19 -0.14
CA TRP A 639 -6.02 13.26 -0.27
C TRP A 639 -6.77 13.43 1.05
N GLU A 640 -7.20 14.63 1.37
CA GLU A 640 -7.97 14.95 2.57
C GLU A 640 -9.21 15.77 2.20
N ILE A 641 -10.30 15.56 2.93
CA ILE A 641 -11.54 16.31 2.74
C ILE A 641 -11.67 17.38 3.83
N GLY A 642 -11.18 18.59 3.54
CA GLY A 642 -11.22 19.74 4.45
C GLY A 642 -10.14 19.74 5.54
N ASN A 643 -10.15 20.80 6.34
CA ASN A 643 -9.17 21.11 7.39
C ASN A 643 -9.88 21.54 8.67
N GLU A 644 -9.68 20.82 9.78
CA GLU A 644 -10.24 21.19 11.09
C GLU A 644 -11.72 21.60 11.09
N VAL A 645 -12.53 21.03 10.19
CA VAL A 645 -13.87 21.54 9.83
C VAL A 645 -14.86 21.67 11.00
N PHE A 646 -14.52 21.10 12.15
CA PHE A 646 -15.22 21.24 13.44
C PHE A 646 -15.01 22.60 14.13
N GLY A 647 -13.95 23.33 13.78
CA GLY A 647 -13.51 24.57 14.42
C GLY A 647 -14.35 25.76 13.98
N ASN A 648 -14.70 26.65 14.92
CA ASN A 648 -15.54 27.81 14.62
C ASN A 648 -14.84 28.89 13.78
N TRP A 649 -13.53 28.77 13.58
CA TRP A 649 -12.71 29.60 12.71
C TRP A 649 -12.74 29.13 11.25
N GLU A 650 -13.14 27.90 10.96
CA GLU A 650 -13.02 27.31 9.62
C GLU A 650 -14.10 27.75 8.65
N ALA A 651 -13.71 27.92 7.38
CA ALA A 651 -14.63 28.24 6.30
C ALA A 651 -15.65 27.09 6.13
N GLY A 652 -16.93 27.41 6.29
CA GLY A 652 -18.01 26.42 6.19
C GLY A 652 -18.49 25.84 7.53
N TYR A 653 -17.85 26.17 8.66
CA TYR A 653 -18.38 25.86 9.99
C TYR A 653 -19.78 26.42 10.20
N ARG A 654 -19.97 27.70 9.82
CA ARG A 654 -21.24 28.44 9.89
C ARG A 654 -21.63 29.00 8.53
N ILE A 655 -22.90 28.84 8.14
CA ILE A 655 -23.42 29.30 6.84
C ILE A 655 -24.65 30.21 6.98
N ASP A 656 -24.87 31.10 6.02
CA ASP A 656 -26.11 31.87 5.92
C ASP A 656 -27.20 31.02 5.27
N ARG A 657 -28.16 30.57 6.08
CA ARG A 657 -29.27 29.72 5.62
C ARG A 657 -30.19 30.41 4.61
N SER A 658 -30.14 31.74 4.49
CA SER A 658 -30.92 32.46 3.48
C SER A 658 -30.30 32.40 2.08
N LEU A 659 -28.99 32.11 1.99
CA LEU A 659 -28.24 31.97 0.74
C LEU A 659 -28.08 30.50 0.31
N ASN A 660 -28.19 29.58 1.27
CA ASN A 660 -28.15 28.14 1.05
C ASN A 660 -29.48 27.62 0.46
N ARG A 661 -29.41 26.68 -0.50
CA ARG A 661 -30.57 26.17 -1.25
C ARG A 661 -30.86 24.68 -1.08
N ASP A 662 -29.99 23.94 -0.41
CA ASP A 662 -30.12 22.49 -0.19
C ASP A 662 -30.58 22.15 1.24
N GLY A 663 -30.87 23.17 2.06
CA GLY A 663 -31.53 23.00 3.36
C GLY A 663 -30.60 22.58 4.50
N GLN A 664 -29.29 22.72 4.31
CA GLN A 664 -28.31 22.40 5.34
C GLN A 664 -28.52 23.20 6.65
N PRO A 665 -28.16 22.63 7.83
CA PRO A 665 -28.17 23.37 9.09
C PRO A 665 -27.10 24.47 9.09
N GLU A 666 -27.37 25.52 9.88
CA GLU A 666 -26.47 26.68 10.03
C GLU A 666 -25.06 26.27 10.45
N TYR A 667 -24.95 25.33 11.39
CA TYR A 667 -23.67 24.82 11.89
C TYR A 667 -23.41 23.41 11.37
N ILE A 668 -22.14 23.12 11.12
CA ILE A 668 -21.72 21.77 10.77
C ILE A 668 -21.90 20.82 11.96
N THR A 669 -22.20 19.56 11.68
CA THR A 669 -22.26 18.47 12.65
C THR A 669 -21.38 17.32 12.16
N PRO A 670 -20.90 16.44 13.06
CA PRO A 670 -20.08 15.30 12.64
C PRO A 670 -20.83 14.35 11.70
N GLN A 671 -22.15 14.16 11.89
CA GLN A 671 -22.95 13.35 10.98
C GLN A 671 -23.02 13.97 9.58
N LEU A 672 -23.21 15.28 9.50
CA LEU A 672 -23.31 15.97 8.22
C LEU A 672 -21.99 15.99 7.46
N TYR A 673 -20.87 16.23 8.17
CA TYR A 673 -19.54 16.13 7.57
C TYR A 673 -19.28 14.73 7.01
N GLY A 674 -19.54 13.68 7.79
CA GLY A 674 -19.36 12.31 7.33
C GLY A 674 -20.25 11.96 6.12
N GLN A 675 -21.49 12.45 6.08
CA GLN A 675 -22.38 12.29 4.91
C GLN A 675 -21.82 12.97 3.66
N HIS A 676 -21.33 14.21 3.78
CA HIS A 676 -20.69 14.90 2.68
C HIS A 676 -19.41 14.18 2.23
N CYS A 677 -18.59 13.69 3.16
CA CYS A 677 -17.38 12.93 2.83
C CYS A 677 -17.69 11.70 1.97
N ARG A 678 -18.83 11.02 2.15
CA ARG A 678 -19.23 9.93 1.24
C ARG A 678 -19.36 10.42 -0.20
N VAL A 679 -20.02 11.57 -0.40
CA VAL A 679 -20.20 12.18 -1.74
C VAL A 679 -18.85 12.55 -2.36
N PHE A 680 -17.96 13.15 -1.58
CA PHE A 680 -16.59 13.47 -2.02
C PHE A 680 -15.81 12.21 -2.39
N ILE A 681 -15.77 11.20 -1.51
CA ILE A 681 -15.04 9.95 -1.74
C ILE A 681 -15.55 9.26 -3.00
N ASP A 682 -16.87 9.15 -3.18
CA ASP A 682 -17.44 8.50 -4.35
C ASP A 682 -17.08 9.27 -5.64
N SER A 683 -17.20 10.60 -5.63
CA SER A 683 -16.83 11.45 -6.78
C SER A 683 -15.33 11.37 -7.12
N MET A 684 -14.46 11.46 -6.12
CA MET A 684 -13.00 11.40 -6.28
C MET A 684 -12.51 10.02 -6.72
N ARG A 685 -13.09 8.94 -6.19
CA ARG A 685 -12.75 7.56 -6.61
C ARG A 685 -13.18 7.28 -8.04
N VAL A 686 -14.32 7.83 -8.49
CA VAL A 686 -14.71 7.77 -9.91
C VAL A 686 -13.66 8.45 -10.78
N ALA A 687 -13.22 9.67 -10.44
CA ALA A 687 -12.17 10.38 -11.16
C ALA A 687 -10.82 9.61 -11.16
N ALA A 688 -10.42 9.03 -10.03
CA ALA A 688 -9.22 8.21 -9.92
C ALA A 688 -9.29 6.97 -10.82
N ALA A 689 -10.47 6.33 -10.87
CA ALA A 689 -10.72 5.16 -11.71
C ALA A 689 -10.81 5.50 -13.21
N GLU A 690 -11.08 6.76 -13.58
CA GLU A 690 -11.01 7.25 -14.97
C GLU A 690 -9.55 7.47 -15.42
N THR A 691 -8.69 7.97 -14.53
CA THR A 691 -7.27 8.19 -14.83
C THR A 691 -6.43 6.91 -14.67
N GLY A 692 -6.94 5.91 -13.95
CA GLY A 692 -6.27 4.63 -13.71
C GLY A 692 -5.24 4.69 -12.58
N HIS A 693 -5.42 5.60 -11.63
CA HIS A 693 -4.58 5.76 -10.46
C HIS A 693 -5.35 5.42 -9.18
N ASP A 694 -4.64 4.84 -8.21
CA ASP A 694 -5.16 4.64 -6.86
C ASP A 694 -4.88 5.89 -6.01
N ILE A 695 -5.86 6.31 -5.22
CA ILE A 695 -5.74 7.42 -4.28
C ILE A 695 -6.27 6.99 -2.92
N LYS A 696 -5.66 7.50 -1.85
CA LYS A 696 -6.11 7.24 -0.48
C LYS A 696 -6.69 8.53 0.09
N ILE A 697 -7.92 8.48 0.60
CA ILE A 697 -8.68 9.65 1.03
C ILE A 697 -8.92 9.61 2.54
N GLY A 698 -8.46 10.64 3.23
CA GLY A 698 -8.58 10.85 4.66
C GLY A 698 -9.70 11.80 5.04
N VAL A 699 -10.25 11.60 6.24
CA VAL A 699 -11.30 12.45 6.83
C VAL A 699 -10.87 13.02 8.18
N VAL A 700 -11.32 14.24 8.47
CA VAL A 700 -10.92 15.03 9.64
C VAL A 700 -11.54 14.47 10.93
N MET A 701 -10.66 14.16 11.87
CA MET A 701 -10.94 13.76 13.25
C MET A 701 -10.37 14.79 14.23
N VAL A 702 -10.81 14.70 15.49
CA VAL A 702 -10.22 15.45 16.62
C VAL A 702 -9.30 14.54 17.42
N GLU A 703 -8.26 15.15 17.98
CA GLU A 703 -7.24 14.54 18.81
C GLU A 703 -7.73 14.30 20.25
N SER A 704 -8.78 15.00 20.70
CA SER A 704 -9.25 14.90 22.09
C SER A 704 -10.74 15.23 22.27
N ALA A 705 -11.33 14.68 23.34
CA ALA A 705 -12.70 14.99 23.73
C ALA A 705 -12.88 16.44 24.22
N THR A 706 -11.79 17.10 24.64
CA THR A 706 -11.78 18.52 25.01
C THR A 706 -11.94 19.43 23.79
N THR A 707 -11.52 18.97 22.62
CA THR A 707 -11.72 19.68 21.35
C THR A 707 -13.15 19.49 20.85
N HIS A 708 -13.62 18.24 20.77
CA HIS A 708 -15.04 17.97 20.49
C HIS A 708 -15.44 16.55 20.95
N ASN A 709 -16.33 16.44 21.94
CA ASN A 709 -16.61 15.19 22.66
C ASN A 709 -17.24 14.04 21.83
N SER A 710 -17.87 14.33 20.70
CA SER A 710 -18.65 13.38 19.90
C SER A 710 -18.31 13.39 18.41
N TRP A 711 -17.25 14.13 18.02
CA TRP A 711 -16.93 14.34 16.61
C TRP A 711 -16.58 13.03 15.93
N ASN A 712 -15.53 12.36 16.42
CA ASN A 712 -14.97 11.15 15.80
C ASN A 712 -16.01 10.04 15.65
N ALA A 713 -16.80 9.76 16.69
CA ALA A 713 -17.82 8.72 16.64
C ALA A 713 -18.92 9.04 15.61
N GLY A 714 -19.34 10.31 15.52
CA GLY A 714 -20.34 10.75 14.55
C GLY A 714 -19.84 10.71 13.10
N VAL A 715 -18.57 11.09 12.87
CA VAL A 715 -17.94 11.01 11.53
C VAL A 715 -17.74 9.55 11.13
N ALA A 716 -17.12 8.74 11.99
CA ALA A 716 -16.84 7.34 11.71
C ALA A 716 -18.11 6.55 11.38
N ALA A 717 -19.19 6.74 12.15
CA ALA A 717 -20.46 6.07 11.90
C ALA A 717 -21.08 6.38 10.52
N GLN A 718 -20.67 7.45 9.85
CA GLN A 718 -21.17 7.82 8.53
C GLN A 718 -20.21 7.46 7.40
N VAL A 719 -18.90 7.41 7.63
CA VAL A 719 -17.91 7.29 6.53
C VAL A 719 -16.74 6.34 6.80
N GLY A 720 -16.66 5.72 7.97
CA GLY A 720 -15.55 4.82 8.33
C GLY A 720 -15.46 3.56 7.45
N ASP A 721 -16.55 3.15 6.79
CA ASP A 721 -16.59 2.06 5.80
C ASP A 721 -16.01 2.48 4.43
N LYS A 722 -15.85 3.79 4.19
CA LYS A 722 -15.40 4.35 2.92
C LYS A 722 -14.06 5.06 3.00
N ALA A 723 -13.74 5.72 4.12
CA ALA A 723 -12.47 6.42 4.29
C ALA A 723 -11.30 5.44 4.23
N ASP A 724 -10.13 5.92 3.78
CA ASP A 724 -8.91 5.12 3.78
C ASP A 724 -8.10 5.36 5.07
N PHE A 725 -8.09 6.59 5.61
CA PHE A 725 -7.37 6.93 6.83
C PHE A 725 -8.04 8.07 7.61
N TYR A 726 -7.60 8.30 8.84
CA TYR A 726 -8.04 9.41 9.68
C TYR A 726 -6.99 10.50 9.81
N VAL A 727 -7.43 11.75 9.69
CA VAL A 727 -6.61 12.96 9.76
C VAL A 727 -6.77 13.58 11.14
N VAL A 728 -5.65 13.84 11.81
CA VAL A 728 -5.61 14.49 13.12
C VAL A 728 -4.63 15.65 13.09
N HIS A 729 -5.01 16.76 13.71
CA HIS A 729 -4.13 17.91 13.91
C HIS A 729 -3.87 18.12 15.39
N SER A 730 -2.70 18.66 15.74
CA SER A 730 -2.43 19.05 17.12
C SER A 730 -1.32 20.09 17.25
N TYR A 731 -1.59 21.09 18.06
CA TYR A 731 -0.59 22.03 18.54
C TYR A 731 -0.37 21.80 20.03
N TYR A 732 0.79 21.26 20.35
CA TYR A 732 1.00 20.46 21.55
C TYR A 732 0.97 21.24 22.88
N THR A 733 1.13 22.55 22.85
CA THR A 733 1.21 23.41 24.05
C THR A 733 -0.09 24.21 24.25
N PRO A 734 -0.36 24.72 25.47
CA PRO A 734 -1.56 25.54 25.71
C PRO A 734 -1.64 26.74 24.78
N TRP A 735 -2.85 26.99 24.25
CA TRP A 735 -3.15 28.03 23.25
C TRP A 735 -2.63 29.42 23.66
N ASN A 736 -1.78 30.02 22.81
CA ASN A 736 -1.26 31.38 22.93
C ASN A 736 -0.73 31.75 24.33
N THR A 737 -0.02 30.82 24.96
CA THR A 737 0.63 31.04 26.26
C THR A 737 2.14 31.21 26.11
N ASP A 738 2.74 32.05 26.96
CA ASP A 738 4.20 32.12 27.10
C ASP A 738 4.71 30.94 27.95
N SER A 739 4.56 29.75 27.37
CA SER A 739 4.95 28.49 28.00
C SER A 739 6.46 28.42 28.19
N ASP A 740 6.88 27.91 29.35
CA ASP A 740 8.29 27.67 29.64
C ASP A 740 8.86 26.48 28.84
N VAL A 741 10.19 26.35 28.81
CA VAL A 741 10.87 25.31 28.02
C VAL A 741 10.49 23.90 28.48
N ALA A 742 10.21 23.71 29.77
CA ALA A 742 9.78 22.42 30.30
C ALA A 742 8.39 22.02 29.78
N THR A 743 7.45 22.96 29.71
CA THR A 743 6.12 22.76 29.14
C THR A 743 6.21 22.42 27.65
N VAL A 744 7.00 23.19 26.89
CA VAL A 744 7.24 22.93 25.45
C VAL A 744 7.82 21.53 25.24
N LEU A 745 8.88 21.16 25.96
CA LEU A 745 9.57 19.88 25.76
C LEU A 745 8.85 18.67 26.37
N ASN A 746 7.89 18.85 27.29
CA ASN A 746 7.07 17.74 27.80
C ASN A 746 5.79 17.51 26.98
N SER A 747 5.43 18.46 26.13
CA SER A 747 4.16 18.44 25.40
C SER A 747 3.97 17.21 24.51
N TYR A 748 5.04 16.68 23.90
CA TYR A 748 5.00 15.49 23.03
C TYR A 748 4.35 14.25 23.67
N LYS A 749 4.32 14.16 25.01
CA LYS A 749 3.71 13.04 25.73
C LYS A 749 2.22 12.87 25.44
N ASN A 750 1.57 13.89 24.89
CA ASN A 750 0.16 13.81 24.50
C ASN A 750 -0.08 12.98 23.22
N THR A 751 0.96 12.72 22.39
CA THR A 751 0.81 12.04 21.09
C THR A 751 0.09 10.69 21.18
N GLU A 752 0.45 9.85 22.17
CA GLU A 752 -0.22 8.56 22.37
C GLU A 752 -1.69 8.72 22.77
N GLY A 753 -2.00 9.71 23.60
CA GLY A 753 -3.38 10.03 23.97
C GLY A 753 -4.22 10.41 22.75
N TYR A 754 -3.64 11.16 21.81
CA TYR A 754 -4.31 11.60 20.59
C TYR A 754 -4.73 10.43 19.69
N ILE A 755 -3.80 9.51 19.37
CA ILE A 755 -4.13 8.37 18.50
C ILE A 755 -5.11 7.40 19.20
N ASN A 756 -4.96 7.21 20.52
CA ASN A 756 -5.85 6.35 21.29
C ASN A 756 -7.26 6.92 21.38
N HIS A 757 -7.41 8.24 21.40
CA HIS A 757 -8.72 8.87 21.34
C HIS A 757 -9.44 8.56 20.01
N VAL A 758 -8.75 8.67 18.88
CA VAL A 758 -9.32 8.29 17.56
C VAL A 758 -9.71 6.81 17.55
N ARG A 759 -8.78 5.91 17.88
CA ARG A 759 -9.01 4.45 17.89
C ARG A 759 -10.20 4.06 18.76
N SER A 760 -10.25 4.56 20.00
CA SER A 760 -11.32 4.21 20.95
C SER A 760 -12.69 4.74 20.52
N THR A 761 -12.76 5.93 19.95
CA THR A 761 -14.03 6.53 19.49
C THR A 761 -14.55 5.89 18.20
N VAL A 762 -13.67 5.49 17.29
CA VAL A 762 -14.02 4.73 16.07
C VAL A 762 -14.51 3.32 16.44
N ALA A 763 -13.79 2.63 17.34
CA ALA A 763 -14.21 1.32 17.83
C ALA A 763 -15.56 1.38 18.54
N ALA A 764 -15.81 2.43 19.34
CA ALA A 764 -17.11 2.65 19.98
C ALA A 764 -18.26 2.90 18.97
N ALA A 765 -17.95 3.37 17.76
CA ALA A 765 -18.90 3.51 16.67
C ALA A 765 -19.13 2.21 15.86
N GLY A 766 -18.41 1.12 16.18
CA GLY A 766 -18.53 -0.17 15.48
C GLY A 766 -17.89 -0.18 14.08
N MET A 767 -16.93 0.71 13.83
CA MET A 767 -16.29 0.91 12.53
C MET A 767 -14.85 0.34 12.52
N PRO A 768 -14.30 -0.02 11.34
CA PRO A 768 -12.96 -0.58 11.24
C PRO A 768 -11.89 0.41 11.72
N GLU A 769 -10.84 -0.11 12.33
CA GLU A 769 -9.65 0.69 12.65
C GLU A 769 -8.89 0.98 11.36
N LEU A 770 -8.75 2.27 11.03
CA LEU A 770 -7.99 2.75 9.89
C LEU A 770 -6.68 3.39 10.35
N PRO A 771 -5.65 3.46 9.47
CA PRO A 771 -4.44 4.22 9.75
C PRO A 771 -4.73 5.67 10.13
N VAL A 772 -3.89 6.25 10.99
CA VAL A 772 -4.02 7.65 11.43
C VAL A 772 -2.81 8.45 10.96
N ALA A 773 -3.04 9.66 10.45
CA ALA A 773 -2.01 10.59 10.02
C ALA A 773 -2.11 11.91 10.81
N MET A 774 -0.97 12.42 11.31
CA MET A 774 -0.85 13.70 12.00
C MET A 774 -0.47 14.78 10.98
N THR A 775 -1.43 15.22 10.18
CA THR A 775 -1.13 15.98 8.96
C THR A 775 -1.02 17.49 9.18
N GLU A 776 -1.19 17.95 10.41
CA GLU A 776 -0.79 19.29 10.83
C GLU A 776 -0.40 19.30 12.30
N TYR A 777 0.85 19.66 12.60
CA TYR A 777 1.27 19.81 14.00
C TYR A 777 2.37 20.86 14.22
N ASN A 778 2.28 21.57 15.35
CA ASN A 778 3.35 22.40 15.91
C ASN A 778 3.11 22.67 17.42
N ILE A 779 3.50 23.84 17.95
CA ILE A 779 3.25 24.30 19.32
C ILE A 779 2.50 25.64 19.26
N PHE A 780 1.59 25.91 20.19
CA PHE A 780 0.94 27.23 20.33
C PHE A 780 1.67 28.20 21.27
N ALA A 781 2.82 27.83 21.82
CA ALA A 781 3.56 28.68 22.72
C ALA A 781 4.07 29.94 21.98
N VAL A 782 3.90 31.11 22.57
CA VAL A 782 4.21 32.42 21.96
C VAL A 782 4.84 33.37 22.97
N GLY A 783 5.45 34.47 22.50
CA GLY A 783 5.92 35.57 23.34
C GLY A 783 7.43 35.56 23.59
N SER A 784 8.04 34.39 23.66
CA SER A 784 9.49 34.19 23.83
C SER A 784 10.16 33.62 22.58
N ARG A 785 9.55 33.79 21.39
CA ARG A 785 10.02 33.25 20.09
C ARG A 785 10.08 31.72 20.08
N GLN A 786 9.23 31.06 20.85
CA GLN A 786 9.25 29.60 21.02
C GLN A 786 9.17 28.88 19.67
N GLN A 787 8.28 29.33 18.78
CA GLN A 787 7.93 28.63 17.54
C GLN A 787 9.09 28.53 16.53
N VAL A 788 10.07 29.43 16.60
CA VAL A 788 11.25 29.45 15.71
C VAL A 788 12.55 29.11 16.45
N SER A 789 12.44 28.47 17.62
CA SER A 789 13.57 28.21 18.52
C SER A 789 14.15 26.80 18.41
N HIS A 790 15.36 26.63 18.92
CA HIS A 790 16.03 25.36 19.20
C HIS A 790 15.16 24.42 20.05
N ALA A 791 14.46 24.94 21.07
CA ALA A 791 13.55 24.14 21.89
C ALA A 791 12.37 23.57 21.07
N ASN A 792 11.85 24.30 20.07
CA ASN A 792 10.83 23.77 19.18
C ASN A 792 11.41 22.73 18.21
N GLY A 793 12.68 22.87 17.79
CA GLY A 793 13.40 21.82 17.07
C GLY A 793 13.53 20.52 17.88
N MET A 794 13.87 20.63 19.17
CA MET A 794 13.86 19.49 20.09
C MET A 794 12.46 18.90 20.28
N GLN A 795 11.43 19.74 20.43
CA GLN A 795 10.04 19.29 20.54
C GLN A 795 9.61 18.51 19.29
N ALA A 796 10.00 18.96 18.09
CA ALA A 796 9.71 18.27 16.84
C ALA A 796 10.34 16.87 16.79
N VAL A 797 11.57 16.70 17.31
CA VAL A 797 12.24 15.38 17.40
C VAL A 797 11.49 14.46 18.37
N LEU A 798 11.11 14.98 19.54
CA LEU A 798 10.37 14.23 20.55
C LEU A 798 9.00 13.76 20.03
N ALA A 799 8.24 14.66 19.39
CA ALA A 799 6.95 14.34 18.79
C ALA A 799 7.10 13.34 17.64
N THR A 800 8.10 13.49 16.77
CA THR A 800 8.34 12.55 15.67
C THR A 800 8.71 11.16 16.19
N GLY A 801 9.55 11.07 17.22
CA GLY A 801 9.91 9.80 17.86
C GLY A 801 8.70 9.09 18.47
N GLU A 802 7.81 9.86 19.11
CA GLU A 802 6.59 9.33 19.70
C GLU A 802 5.54 8.91 18.65
N MET A 803 5.45 9.63 17.52
CA MET A 803 4.63 9.24 16.38
C MET A 803 5.11 7.94 15.72
N ILE A 804 6.44 7.74 15.63
CA ILE A 804 7.02 6.44 15.23
C ILE A 804 6.54 5.37 16.20
N ARG A 805 6.76 5.54 17.51
CA ARG A 805 6.43 4.54 18.55
C ARG A 805 4.96 4.13 18.55
N THR A 806 4.06 5.09 18.36
CA THR A 806 2.60 4.89 18.45
C THR A 806 1.96 4.41 17.15
N GLY A 807 2.71 4.41 16.05
CA GLY A 807 2.29 3.83 14.78
C GLY A 807 1.50 4.77 13.87
N TYR A 808 1.79 6.08 13.88
CA TYR A 808 1.23 6.99 12.89
C TYR A 808 1.72 6.63 11.47
N GLY A 809 0.83 6.73 10.49
CA GLY A 809 1.12 6.43 9.10
C GLY A 809 1.86 7.56 8.38
N ALA A 810 1.54 8.81 8.68
CA ALA A 810 2.20 9.99 8.12
C ALA A 810 2.17 11.15 9.12
N ALA A 811 3.09 12.11 8.96
CA ALA A 811 3.10 13.33 9.74
C ALA A 811 3.58 14.52 8.90
N CYS A 812 2.91 15.67 9.01
CA CYS A 812 3.25 16.89 8.31
C CYS A 812 3.32 18.07 9.29
N ARG A 813 4.51 18.64 9.45
CA ARG A 813 4.73 19.77 10.36
C ARG A 813 4.22 21.08 9.76
N TRP A 814 3.52 21.88 10.55
CA TRP A 814 3.08 23.23 10.18
C TRP A 814 4.20 24.25 10.45
N ASP A 815 4.70 25.05 9.52
CA ASP A 815 4.59 25.05 8.04
C ASP A 815 5.94 25.41 7.39
N LEU A 816 6.02 25.51 6.06
CA LEU A 816 7.27 25.85 5.37
C LEU A 816 7.79 27.24 5.75
N ALA A 817 6.99 28.30 5.65
CA ALA A 817 7.45 29.64 5.97
C ALA A 817 6.28 30.58 6.27
N ASN A 818 6.46 31.52 7.18
CA ASN A 818 5.43 32.51 7.52
C ASN A 818 6.02 33.92 7.68
N GLY A 819 5.17 34.93 7.56
CA GLY A 819 5.58 36.30 7.81
C GLY A 819 6.00 36.49 9.27
N TRP A 820 7.15 37.16 9.47
CA TRP A 820 7.67 37.44 10.80
C TRP A 820 6.65 38.11 11.73
N ASP A 821 6.34 37.42 12.84
CA ASP A 821 5.51 37.94 13.93
C ASP A 821 6.26 37.82 15.27
N ASN A 822 7.41 38.49 15.36
CA ASN A 822 8.28 38.47 16.54
C ASN A 822 8.68 37.03 17.00
N GLY A 823 8.78 36.09 16.05
CA GLY A 823 9.08 34.68 16.29
C GLY A 823 7.87 33.80 16.64
N ASN A 824 6.65 34.31 16.49
CA ASN A 824 5.39 33.57 16.61
C ASN A 824 4.82 33.19 15.23
N ASP A 825 5.70 32.71 14.34
CA ASP A 825 5.36 32.44 12.94
C ASP A 825 5.39 30.95 12.55
N HIS A 826 5.80 30.02 13.41
CA HIS A 826 5.90 28.57 13.12
C HIS A 826 6.85 28.10 11.99
N GLY A 827 7.34 29.00 11.13
CA GLY A 827 7.95 28.63 9.87
C GLY A 827 9.16 27.69 10.03
N MET A 828 9.26 26.69 9.17
CA MET A 828 10.48 25.90 8.99
C MET A 828 11.62 26.76 8.45
N TYR A 829 11.26 27.78 7.66
CA TYR A 829 12.17 28.74 7.06
C TYR A 829 11.69 30.17 7.32
N SER A 830 12.64 31.09 7.42
CA SER A 830 12.39 32.52 7.60
C SER A 830 11.64 33.14 6.42
N TYR A 831 10.78 34.13 6.68
CA TYR A 831 10.19 34.97 5.62
C TYR A 831 9.83 36.36 6.15
N ASN A 832 10.31 37.41 5.46
CA ASN A 832 10.19 38.82 5.88
C ASN A 832 10.74 39.11 7.30
N GLU A 833 11.72 38.32 7.72
CA GLU A 833 12.31 38.44 9.05
C GLU A 833 13.32 39.60 9.14
N PRO A 834 13.15 40.55 10.08
CA PRO A 834 14.00 41.73 10.19
C PRO A 834 15.37 41.38 10.79
N ALA A 835 16.27 42.36 10.80
CA ALA A 835 17.47 42.32 11.62
C ALA A 835 17.13 42.11 13.10
N ASP A 836 18.06 41.54 13.88
CA ASP A 836 17.84 41.37 15.32
C ASP A 836 17.60 42.73 15.99
N PRO A 837 16.42 42.96 16.61
CA PRO A 837 16.15 44.23 17.28
C PRO A 837 17.08 44.51 18.47
N LEU A 838 17.81 43.51 18.97
CA LEU A 838 18.79 43.65 20.04
C LEU A 838 20.23 43.87 19.56
N ASP A 839 20.50 43.72 18.25
CA ASP A 839 21.80 43.98 17.63
C ASP A 839 21.65 44.91 16.41
N PRO A 840 21.92 46.22 16.56
CA PRO A 840 21.80 47.21 15.48
C PRO A 840 22.71 46.94 14.27
N LEU A 841 23.69 46.05 14.40
CA LEU A 841 24.61 45.66 13.33
C LEU A 841 24.22 44.33 12.68
N SER A 842 23.21 43.62 13.21
CA SER A 842 22.73 42.39 12.61
C SER A 842 22.13 42.68 11.22
N PRO A 843 22.50 41.92 10.18
CA PRO A 843 21.81 42.00 8.91
C PRO A 843 20.38 41.45 9.05
N ARG A 844 19.52 41.81 8.09
CA ARG A 844 18.23 41.14 7.87
C ARG A 844 18.48 39.65 7.64
N ILE A 845 17.61 38.80 8.20
CA ILE A 845 17.65 37.35 7.90
C ILE A 845 17.12 37.14 6.47
N PRO A 846 17.91 36.55 5.56
CA PRO A 846 17.45 36.26 4.19
C PRO A 846 16.22 35.35 4.21
N ASP A 847 15.30 35.53 3.26
CA ASP A 847 14.15 34.64 3.12
C ASP A 847 14.61 33.21 2.81
N TYR A 848 13.87 32.25 3.37
CA TYR A 848 14.13 30.82 3.29
C TYR A 848 15.41 30.35 4.00
N THR A 849 15.91 31.13 4.96
CA THR A 849 16.94 30.68 5.90
C THR A 849 16.32 29.63 6.83
N PRO A 850 16.90 28.44 6.99
CA PRO A 850 16.30 27.42 7.84
C PRO A 850 16.30 27.82 9.32
N HIS A 851 15.17 27.63 9.99
CA HIS A 851 15.03 27.73 11.44
C HIS A 851 15.56 26.46 12.13
N PRO A 852 15.83 26.49 13.46
CA PRO A 852 16.39 25.36 14.19
C PRO A 852 15.68 24.00 13.96
N ALA A 853 14.35 23.98 13.80
CA ALA A 853 13.60 22.76 13.53
C ALA A 853 14.07 22.01 12.27
N PHE A 854 14.51 22.73 11.24
CA PHE A 854 15.08 22.14 10.03
C PHE A 854 16.28 21.26 10.35
N PHE A 855 17.23 21.78 11.12
CA PHE A 855 18.48 21.10 11.43
C PHE A 855 18.21 19.86 12.28
N HIS A 856 17.32 19.98 13.27
CA HIS A 856 16.92 18.86 14.10
C HIS A 856 16.34 17.71 13.28
N LEU A 857 15.35 18.00 12.42
CA LEU A 857 14.72 16.96 11.60
C LEU A 857 15.66 16.45 10.49
N TYR A 858 16.56 17.30 9.95
CA TYR A 858 17.60 16.92 8.99
C TYR A 858 18.54 15.85 9.55
N TYR A 859 19.05 16.06 10.77
CA TYR A 859 19.94 15.09 11.42
C TYR A 859 19.16 13.87 11.91
N MET A 860 17.97 14.03 12.49
CA MET A 860 17.12 12.91 12.88
C MET A 860 16.85 11.97 11.70
N ARG A 861 16.47 12.51 10.53
CA ARG A 861 16.14 11.69 9.35
C ARG A 861 17.31 10.81 8.88
N ARG A 862 18.55 11.26 9.07
CA ARG A 862 19.78 10.53 8.70
C ARG A 862 20.21 9.50 9.74
N HIS A 863 19.70 9.59 10.96
CA HIS A 863 20.01 8.68 12.08
C HIS A 863 18.80 7.82 12.49
N THR A 864 17.75 7.79 11.66
CA THR A 864 16.55 6.97 11.83
C THR A 864 16.55 5.86 10.78
N GLY A 865 16.61 4.61 11.21
CA GLY A 865 16.59 3.43 10.36
C GLY A 865 15.19 2.92 10.03
N ASP A 866 15.09 1.60 9.93
CA ASP A 866 13.96 0.81 9.43
C ASP A 866 12.94 0.46 10.49
N VAL A 867 13.44 0.12 11.69
CA VAL A 867 12.66 -0.34 12.83
C VAL A 867 12.98 0.50 14.06
N LEU A 868 11.97 0.77 14.88
CA LEU A 868 12.14 1.27 16.24
C LEU A 868 12.46 0.11 17.19
N LEU A 869 13.48 0.28 18.02
CA LEU A 869 13.93 -0.73 18.98
C LEU A 869 13.42 -0.43 20.39
N GLY A 870 13.19 -1.49 21.16
CA GLY A 870 12.85 -1.42 22.57
C GLY A 870 13.98 -0.79 23.38
N SER A 871 13.65 0.07 24.34
CA SER A 871 14.66 0.65 25.24
C SER A 871 14.14 0.95 26.64
N THR A 872 15.05 0.93 27.61
CA THR A 872 14.79 1.28 29.01
C THR A 872 15.78 2.32 29.49
N VAL A 873 15.32 3.29 30.29
CA VAL A 873 16.14 4.38 30.83
C VAL A 873 16.18 4.27 32.36
N THR A 874 17.37 4.41 32.96
CA THR A 874 17.60 4.42 34.40
C THR A 874 18.50 5.59 34.80
N GLY A 875 18.34 6.11 36.02
CA GLY A 875 19.11 7.26 36.53
C GLY A 875 18.36 8.58 36.50
N ALA A 876 19.07 9.68 36.23
CA ALA A 876 18.52 11.02 36.26
C ALA A 876 17.41 11.23 35.19
N PRO A 877 16.34 11.97 35.51
CA PRO A 877 15.25 12.21 34.56
C PRO A 877 15.65 13.20 33.46
N GLY A 878 14.83 13.22 32.40
CA GLY A 878 14.89 14.21 31.32
C GLY A 878 15.82 13.87 30.16
N VAL A 879 16.14 12.59 29.97
CA VAL A 879 16.73 12.07 28.73
C VAL A 879 15.71 11.18 28.03
N VAL A 880 15.46 11.44 26.75
CA VAL A 880 14.57 10.65 25.88
C VAL A 880 15.39 10.09 24.72
N ILE A 881 15.16 8.83 24.36
CA ILE A 881 15.82 8.16 23.23
C ILE A 881 14.79 7.67 22.22
N THR A 882 15.13 7.77 20.93
CA THR A 882 14.44 7.09 19.83
C THR A 882 15.46 6.23 19.07
N PRO A 883 15.68 4.96 19.49
CA PRO A 883 16.69 4.10 18.89
C PRO A 883 16.11 3.28 17.74
N THR A 884 16.86 3.16 16.65
CA THR A 884 16.45 2.48 15.44
C THR A 884 17.58 1.65 14.84
N ALA A 885 17.23 0.61 14.07
CA ALA A 885 18.20 -0.19 13.33
C ALA A 885 18.09 0.05 11.83
N PHE A 886 19.22 0.12 11.13
CA PHE A 886 19.28 0.11 9.67
C PHE A 886 19.50 -1.30 9.16
N SER A 887 19.00 -1.59 7.95
CA SER A 887 19.25 -2.86 7.26
C SER A 887 20.71 -3.10 6.90
N SER A 888 21.56 -2.06 6.96
CA SER A 888 23.02 -2.21 6.88
C SER A 888 23.66 -2.66 8.21
N GLY A 889 22.86 -2.98 9.23
CA GLY A 889 23.30 -3.40 10.55
C GLY A 889 23.65 -2.25 11.50
N HIS A 890 23.74 -1.00 11.04
CA HIS A 890 24.05 0.14 11.91
C HIS A 890 22.90 0.42 12.87
N LEU A 891 23.23 0.87 14.08
CA LEU A 891 22.26 1.41 15.02
C LEU A 891 22.29 2.94 14.99
N GLY A 892 21.13 3.56 14.75
CA GLY A 892 20.95 5.00 14.79
C GLY A 892 20.04 5.41 15.95
N ALA A 893 20.31 6.52 16.62
CA ALA A 893 19.37 7.03 17.63
C ALA A 893 19.38 8.56 17.73
N SER A 894 18.23 9.11 18.14
CA SER A 894 18.11 10.48 18.63
C SER A 894 18.07 10.45 20.16
N LEU A 895 18.94 11.22 20.81
CA LEU A 895 19.00 11.40 22.26
C LEU A 895 18.71 12.86 22.60
N VAL A 896 17.66 13.14 23.36
CA VAL A 896 17.26 14.51 23.72
C VAL A 896 17.39 14.71 25.22
N ASN A 897 18.21 15.69 25.64
CA ASN A 897 18.25 16.16 27.02
C ASN A 897 17.29 17.34 27.18
N THR A 898 16.17 17.10 27.85
CA THR A 898 15.12 18.11 28.07
C THR A 898 15.37 19.02 29.27
N THR A 899 16.53 18.88 29.93
CA THR A 899 16.86 19.59 31.17
C THR A 899 17.93 20.65 30.96
N LYS A 900 17.99 21.61 31.89
CA LYS A 900 19.05 22.63 31.94
C LYS A 900 20.35 22.13 32.59
N VAL A 901 20.50 20.82 32.78
CA VAL A 901 21.67 20.21 33.41
C VAL A 901 22.29 19.24 32.42
N GLN A 902 23.61 19.21 32.36
CA GLN A 902 24.33 18.23 31.55
C GLN A 902 23.97 16.80 31.99
N ARG A 903 23.87 15.90 31.03
CA ARG A 903 23.68 14.46 31.28
C ARG A 903 24.77 13.68 30.59
N VAL A 904 25.34 12.73 31.32
CA VAL A 904 26.26 11.73 30.75
C VAL A 904 25.49 10.42 30.65
N VAL A 905 25.28 9.98 29.41
CA VAL A 905 24.54 8.77 29.07
C VAL A 905 25.53 7.64 28.84
N ARG A 906 25.35 6.52 29.56
CA ARG A 906 25.87 5.23 29.11
C ARG A 906 24.83 4.57 28.20
N LEU A 907 25.24 4.23 26.98
CA LEU A 907 24.40 3.50 26.03
C LEU A 907 24.80 2.02 26.03
N ASN A 908 23.96 1.20 26.66
CA ASN A 908 24.06 -0.25 26.64
C ASN A 908 23.32 -0.79 25.41
N LEU A 909 23.97 -1.67 24.64
CA LEU A 909 23.40 -2.29 23.45
C LEU A 909 23.30 -3.80 23.68
N LYS A 910 22.10 -4.28 23.98
CA LYS A 910 21.83 -5.71 24.18
C LYS A 910 21.59 -6.37 22.82
N ASP A 911 22.15 -7.56 22.66
CA ASP A 911 22.06 -8.39 21.44
C ASP A 911 22.56 -7.68 20.17
N TYR A 912 23.61 -6.86 20.31
CA TYR A 912 24.19 -6.08 19.22
C TYR A 912 25.72 -6.10 19.27
N GLY A 913 26.34 -6.53 18.18
CA GLY A 913 27.78 -6.46 18.03
C GLY A 913 28.20 -5.08 17.54
N VAL A 914 29.04 -4.39 18.31
CA VAL A 914 29.60 -3.09 17.94
C VAL A 914 30.86 -3.25 17.08
N GLY A 915 31.04 -2.30 16.17
CA GLY A 915 32.27 -2.08 15.43
C GLY A 915 33.33 -1.36 16.28
N ASN A 916 34.18 -0.59 15.60
CA ASN A 916 35.28 0.11 16.23
C ASN A 916 34.87 1.46 16.83
N ARG A 917 33.83 2.10 16.28
CA ARG A 917 33.48 3.47 16.62
C ARG A 917 31.98 3.75 16.61
N PHE A 918 31.61 4.85 17.25
CA PHE A 918 30.34 5.53 17.01
C PHE A 918 30.59 6.99 16.64
N CYS A 919 29.66 7.58 15.92
CA CYS A 919 29.69 8.98 15.50
C CYS A 919 28.50 9.74 16.08
N THR A 920 28.73 11.01 16.44
CA THR A 920 27.69 11.89 16.96
C THR A 920 27.63 13.24 16.27
N TYR A 921 26.41 13.77 16.15
CA TYR A 921 26.13 15.19 15.91
C TYR A 921 25.38 15.76 17.11
N THR A 922 25.99 16.72 17.80
CA THR A 922 25.42 17.41 18.95
C THR A 922 24.84 18.75 18.53
N LEU A 923 23.53 18.93 18.74
CA LEU A 923 22.80 20.15 18.47
C LEU A 923 22.45 20.88 19.77
N THR A 924 22.85 22.15 19.87
CA THR A 924 22.58 23.04 21.01
C THR A 924 22.07 24.40 20.55
N GLY A 925 21.32 25.07 21.41
CA GLY A 925 21.03 26.50 21.26
C GLY A 925 22.17 27.39 21.75
N THR A 926 21.96 28.71 21.72
CA THR A 926 22.83 29.67 22.41
C THR A 926 22.85 29.37 23.91
N GLU A 927 24.06 29.25 24.48
CA GLU A 927 24.26 28.97 25.90
C GLU A 927 23.51 29.97 26.80
N GLY A 928 22.77 29.46 27.78
CA GLY A 928 21.99 30.28 28.73
C GLY A 928 20.64 30.79 28.19
N HIS A 929 20.26 30.46 26.96
CA HIS A 929 18.97 30.87 26.37
C HIS A 929 18.04 29.68 26.16
N ASP A 930 16.89 29.68 26.84
CA ASP A 930 15.87 28.64 26.74
C ASP A 930 15.29 28.51 25.32
N PHE A 931 15.00 29.65 24.68
CA PHE A 931 14.39 29.73 23.35
C PHE A 931 15.35 30.40 22.35
N SER A 932 16.55 29.81 22.20
CA SER A 932 17.51 30.31 21.20
C SER A 932 16.97 30.18 19.78
N ARG A 933 17.07 31.25 19.00
CA ARG A 933 16.80 31.26 17.54
C ARG A 933 17.97 30.70 16.72
N LYS A 934 19.11 30.44 17.35
CA LYS A 934 20.28 29.82 16.72
C LYS A 934 20.37 28.35 17.10
N VAL A 935 20.91 27.57 16.18
CA VAL A 935 21.33 26.19 16.45
C VAL A 935 22.79 26.01 16.05
N PHE A 936 23.53 25.30 16.88
CA PHE A 936 24.91 24.93 16.66
C PHE A 936 24.98 23.43 16.46
N VAL A 937 25.77 22.98 15.48
CA VAL A 937 26.02 21.55 15.21
C VAL A 937 27.49 21.28 15.47
N ASN A 938 27.81 20.41 16.43
CA ASN A 938 29.19 20.18 16.90
C ASN A 938 29.92 21.51 17.16
N SER A 939 29.26 22.40 17.91
CA SER A 939 29.73 23.77 18.21
C SER A 939 29.85 24.73 17.01
N THR A 940 29.50 24.30 15.80
CA THR A 940 29.51 25.14 14.59
C THR A 940 28.15 25.80 14.39
N GLY A 941 28.10 27.13 14.41
CA GLY A 941 26.89 27.93 14.18
C GLY A 941 26.96 28.80 12.93
N GLY A 942 25.84 29.44 12.58
CA GLY A 942 25.77 30.40 11.48
C GLY A 942 26.24 31.81 11.85
N ALA A 943 26.50 32.65 10.85
CA ALA A 943 26.86 34.06 11.03
C ALA A 943 25.65 34.96 11.37
N LEU A 944 24.44 34.52 11.01
CA LEU A 944 23.20 35.26 11.22
C LEU A 944 22.73 35.20 12.69
N ALA A 945 21.82 36.10 13.07
CA ALA A 945 21.23 36.14 14.42
C ALA A 945 20.22 35.00 14.68
N ALA A 946 19.72 34.37 13.62
CA ALA A 946 18.84 33.21 13.66
C ALA A 946 19.31 32.14 12.66
N GLY A 947 18.88 30.89 12.86
CA GLY A 947 19.24 29.75 12.02
C GLY A 947 20.50 29.02 12.47
N GLY A 948 21.05 28.19 11.58
CA GLY A 948 22.18 27.31 11.87
C GLY A 948 23.35 27.50 10.90
N PRO A 949 24.32 26.59 10.88
CA PRO A 949 25.47 26.67 10.00
C PRO A 949 25.08 26.44 8.53
N ASP A 950 25.51 27.31 7.62
CA ASP A 950 25.28 27.18 6.16
C ASP A 950 25.93 25.91 5.59
N SER A 951 26.99 25.42 6.25
CA SER A 951 27.77 24.23 5.88
C SER A 951 27.22 22.93 6.49
N TYR A 952 25.96 22.89 6.96
CA TYR A 952 25.41 21.74 7.69
C TYR A 952 25.59 20.39 6.99
N GLU A 953 25.68 20.34 5.66
CA GLU A 953 25.90 19.10 4.88
C GLU A 953 27.31 18.52 5.00
N THR A 954 28.29 19.37 5.31
CA THR A 954 29.72 19.01 5.30
C THR A 954 30.36 19.04 6.68
N ILE A 955 29.57 19.30 7.74
CA ILE A 955 30.03 19.20 9.10
C ILE A 955 30.40 17.74 9.39
N ARG A 956 31.64 17.54 9.83
CA ARG A 956 32.15 16.22 10.21
C ARG A 956 31.52 15.81 11.54
N ALA A 957 31.14 14.54 11.65
CA ALA A 957 30.69 13.97 12.91
C ALA A 957 31.85 13.88 13.91
N ASP A 958 31.53 13.93 15.20
CA ASP A 958 32.50 13.59 16.24
C ASP A 958 32.53 12.05 16.36
N ALA A 959 33.69 11.43 16.12
CA ALA A 959 33.87 9.98 16.21
C ALA A 959 34.62 9.59 17.49
N VAL A 960 34.08 8.61 18.21
CA VAL A 960 34.71 8.05 19.41
C VAL A 960 35.01 6.57 19.16
N VAL A 961 36.25 6.16 19.41
CA VAL A 961 36.64 4.75 19.44
C VAL A 961 35.99 4.08 20.66
N ILE A 962 35.25 3.00 20.43
CA ILE A 962 34.51 2.31 21.47
C ILE A 962 35.48 1.51 22.35
N GLY A 963 35.59 1.87 23.63
CA GLY A 963 36.29 1.10 24.67
C GLY A 963 35.39 -0.02 25.24
N ASP A 964 35.37 -0.19 26.55
CA ASP A 964 34.53 -1.21 27.21
C ASP A 964 33.03 -0.83 27.27
N GLU A 965 32.71 0.43 27.03
CA GLU A 965 31.36 0.98 27.06
C GLU A 965 31.22 2.19 26.10
N ILE A 966 29.98 2.58 25.79
CA ILE A 966 29.66 3.80 25.05
C ILE A 966 29.17 4.84 26.04
N ARG A 967 29.90 5.96 26.17
CA ARG A 967 29.50 7.13 26.96
C ARG A 967 29.34 8.35 26.06
N ILE A 968 28.24 9.08 26.27
CA ILE A 968 27.84 10.22 25.43
C ILE A 968 27.55 11.39 26.36
N ASN A 969 28.15 12.54 26.07
CA ASN A 969 27.83 13.78 26.77
C ASN A 969 26.63 14.45 26.08
N LEU A 970 25.59 14.76 26.85
CA LEU A 970 24.43 15.53 26.41
C LEU A 970 24.44 16.87 27.15
N PRO A 971 24.83 17.97 26.48
CA PRO A 971 24.75 19.32 27.05
C PRO A 971 23.33 19.66 27.53
N PRO A 972 23.16 20.68 28.40
CA PRO A 972 21.85 21.24 28.72
C PRO A 972 21.04 21.56 27.46
N LEU A 973 19.74 21.23 27.47
CA LEU A 973 18.80 21.53 26.38
C LEU A 973 19.38 21.20 24.99
N SER A 974 19.70 19.93 24.77
CA SER A 974 20.40 19.48 23.54
C SER A 974 19.75 18.25 22.92
N ALA A 975 20.05 18.03 21.64
CA ALA A 975 19.79 16.77 20.95
C ALA A 975 21.10 16.22 20.38
N VAL A 976 21.37 14.95 20.61
CA VAL A 976 22.52 14.23 20.06
C VAL A 976 22.01 13.14 19.13
N TYR A 977 22.47 13.13 17.89
CA TYR A 977 22.17 12.08 16.92
C TYR A 977 23.38 11.17 16.83
N ILE A 978 23.18 9.88 17.09
CA ILE A 978 24.25 8.89 17.13
C ILE A 978 24.08 7.86 16.02
N LEU A 979 25.20 7.46 15.43
CA LEU A 979 25.30 6.28 14.57
C LEU A 979 26.41 5.37 15.11
N VAL A 980 26.06 4.12 15.41
CA VAL A 980 26.99 3.10 15.93
C VAL A 980 27.33 2.12 14.81
N GLU A 981 28.63 1.93 14.58
CA GLU A 981 29.12 0.97 13.59
C GLU A 981 28.76 -0.46 14.00
N PRO A 982 28.29 -1.32 13.08
CA PRO A 982 28.08 -2.74 13.36
C PRO A 982 29.41 -3.50 13.40
N GLY A 983 29.44 -4.57 14.18
CA GLY A 983 30.60 -5.45 14.28
C GLY A 983 30.27 -6.73 15.04
N THR A 984 31.31 -7.38 15.59
CA THR A 984 31.16 -8.67 16.30
C THR A 984 31.42 -8.56 17.80
N ARG A 985 31.91 -7.41 18.27
CA ARG A 985 32.29 -7.24 19.68
C ARG A 985 31.07 -6.91 20.52
N GLN A 986 30.85 -7.67 21.57
CA GLN A 986 29.77 -7.42 22.53
C GLN A 986 30.28 -6.56 23.69
N LEU A 987 29.49 -5.56 24.09
CA LEU A 987 29.78 -4.75 25.28
C LEU A 987 29.01 -5.29 26.49
N ALA A 988 29.57 -5.15 27.69
CA ALA A 988 28.86 -5.53 28.90
C ALA A 988 27.73 -4.54 29.20
N ILE A 989 26.56 -5.05 29.60
CA ILE A 989 25.43 -4.21 30.02
C ILE A 989 25.66 -3.78 31.48
N ASN A 990 25.67 -2.47 31.73
CA ASN A 990 25.78 -1.93 33.08
C ASN A 990 24.78 -0.78 33.30
N ASN A 991 23.79 -0.99 34.16
CA ASN A 991 22.78 0.02 34.49
C ASN A 991 23.10 0.86 35.74
N GLU A 992 24.29 0.70 36.34
CA GLU A 992 24.69 1.50 37.50
C GLU A 992 25.02 2.95 37.09
N VAL A 993 24.47 3.92 37.83
CA VAL A 993 24.77 5.35 37.68
C VAL A 993 25.60 5.84 38.86
N THR A 994 26.64 6.63 38.57
CA THR A 994 27.71 6.98 39.53
C THR A 994 27.55 8.35 40.18
N ALA A 995 26.65 9.20 39.66
CA ALA A 995 26.34 10.51 40.22
C ALA A 995 24.82 10.70 40.32
N VAL A 996 24.30 10.59 41.55
CA VAL A 996 23.03 11.20 41.93
C VAL A 996 23.42 12.55 42.52
N ASP A 997 23.28 13.65 41.79
CA ASP A 997 23.41 14.97 42.42
C ASP A 997 22.40 15.04 43.58
N PRO A 998 22.85 15.15 44.84
CA PRO A 998 21.94 15.52 45.90
C PRO A 998 21.68 17.02 45.73
N VAL A 999 20.44 17.39 45.45
CA VAL A 999 19.97 18.78 45.53
C VAL A 999 20.29 19.29 46.94
N ARG A 1000 21.31 20.15 47.10
CA ARG A 1000 21.56 20.87 48.36
C ARG A 1000 20.58 22.05 48.41
N SER A 1001 19.79 22.15 49.48
CA SER A 1001 18.76 23.17 49.62
C SER A 1001 19.36 24.55 49.85
N ASP A 1002 18.57 25.59 49.56
CA ASP A 1002 18.97 26.98 49.70
C ASP A 1002 19.41 27.36 51.13
N ASP A 1003 19.11 26.58 52.16
CA ASP A 1003 19.27 26.93 53.58
C ASP A 1003 20.72 26.93 54.10
N ASP A 1004 21.67 26.35 53.37
CA ASP A 1004 23.07 26.21 53.83
C ASP A 1004 23.94 27.48 53.66
N VAL A 1005 23.47 28.49 52.90
CA VAL A 1005 24.24 29.73 52.68
C VAL A 1005 24.12 30.70 53.87
N THR A 1006 25.26 31.03 54.48
CA THR A 1006 25.34 31.97 55.62
C THR A 1006 26.33 33.12 55.39
N ILE A 1007 26.09 34.26 56.03
CA ILE A 1007 26.94 35.47 55.97
C ILE A 1007 27.46 35.81 57.37
N TRP A 1008 28.77 35.89 57.54
CA TRP A 1008 29.41 36.13 58.84
C TRP A 1008 30.69 36.98 58.75
N PRO A 1009 30.90 38.01 59.62
CA PRO A 1009 29.97 38.54 60.60
C PRO A 1009 28.79 39.29 59.98
N ASN A 1010 27.63 39.24 60.64
CA ASN A 1010 26.43 39.98 60.23
C ASN A 1010 25.61 40.36 61.50
N PRO A 1011 25.71 41.61 62.01
CA PRO A 1011 26.26 42.79 61.33
C PRO A 1011 27.78 42.77 61.10
N SER A 1012 28.23 43.33 59.97
CA SER A 1012 29.63 43.49 59.54
C SER A 1012 30.11 44.94 59.70
N GLU A 1013 31.41 45.15 59.98
CA GLU A 1013 32.06 46.48 59.96
C GLU A 1013 32.65 46.83 58.57
N GLY A 1014 32.25 46.12 57.52
CA GLY A 1014 32.75 46.31 56.15
C GLY A 1014 33.57 45.16 55.60
N SER A 1015 33.82 44.09 56.38
CA SER A 1015 34.39 42.82 55.93
C SER A 1015 33.49 41.67 56.37
N PHE A 1016 33.11 40.78 55.45
CA PHE A 1016 32.25 39.63 55.75
C PHE A 1016 32.51 38.45 54.81
N THR A 1017 32.13 37.26 55.25
CA THR A 1017 32.35 36.02 54.52
C THR A 1017 31.03 35.33 54.20
N VAL A 1018 30.85 34.91 52.96
CA VAL A 1018 29.73 34.09 52.50
C VAL A 1018 30.20 32.63 52.49
N THR A 1019 29.57 31.77 53.29
CA THR A 1019 29.91 30.34 53.40
C THR A 1019 28.74 29.46 52.96
N GLY A 1020 29.02 28.19 52.64
CA GLY A 1020 28.01 27.22 52.23
C GLY A 1020 27.56 27.36 50.77
N MET A 1021 28.37 28.02 49.94
CA MET A 1021 28.02 28.27 48.54
C MET A 1021 28.02 26.96 47.72
N PRO A 1022 26.96 26.70 46.93
CA PRO A 1022 26.96 25.62 45.94
C PRO A 1022 28.05 25.78 44.87
N ASP A 1023 28.52 24.68 44.30
CA ASP A 1023 29.64 24.65 43.32
C ASP A 1023 29.39 25.49 42.06
N HIS A 1024 28.12 25.69 41.72
CA HIS A 1024 27.66 26.37 40.51
C HIS A 1024 27.43 27.88 40.72
N VAL A 1025 27.70 28.45 41.90
CA VAL A 1025 27.68 29.90 42.10
C VAL A 1025 28.83 30.53 41.30
N SER A 1026 28.47 31.40 40.35
CA SER A 1026 29.39 32.06 39.42
C SER A 1026 29.52 33.57 39.67
N ARG A 1027 28.61 34.17 40.44
CA ARG A 1027 28.61 35.61 40.74
C ARG A 1027 27.92 35.92 42.08
N ILE A 1028 28.39 36.96 42.77
CA ILE A 1028 27.75 37.54 43.96
C ILE A 1028 27.55 39.04 43.72
N GLU A 1029 26.39 39.56 44.13
CA GLU A 1029 26.05 40.98 44.06
C GLU A 1029 25.57 41.50 45.41
N ILE A 1030 25.91 42.76 45.72
CA ILE A 1030 25.39 43.49 46.87
C ILE A 1030 24.53 44.62 46.35
N SER A 1031 23.26 44.69 46.76
CA SER A 1031 22.35 45.79 46.43
C SER A 1031 21.78 46.46 47.68
N ASP A 1032 21.38 47.73 47.57
CA ASP A 1032 20.56 48.38 48.60
C ASP A 1032 19.11 47.85 48.60
N LEU A 1033 18.30 48.27 49.57
CA LEU A 1033 16.88 47.86 49.66
C LEU A 1033 15.99 48.42 48.53
N ARG A 1034 16.51 49.32 47.69
CA ARG A 1034 15.82 49.87 46.51
C ARG A 1034 16.24 49.14 45.22
N GLY A 1035 17.13 48.15 45.32
CA GLY A 1035 17.64 47.38 44.18
C GLY A 1035 18.82 48.03 43.46
N ASN A 1036 19.40 49.12 43.99
CA ASN A 1036 20.59 49.71 43.38
C ASN A 1036 21.80 48.81 43.68
N LEU A 1037 22.52 48.42 42.64
CA LEU A 1037 23.72 47.60 42.74
C LEU A 1037 24.87 48.41 43.34
N MET A 1038 25.38 47.96 44.49
CA MET A 1038 26.51 48.56 45.21
C MET A 1038 27.85 47.88 44.86
N MET A 1039 27.82 46.58 44.57
CA MET A 1039 29.00 45.78 44.23
C MET A 1039 28.60 44.50 43.45
N SER A 1040 29.43 44.05 42.52
CA SER A 1040 29.28 42.76 41.82
C SER A 1040 30.64 42.10 41.64
N MET A 1041 30.72 40.79 41.89
CA MET A 1041 31.97 40.02 41.83
C MET A 1041 31.72 38.63 41.22
N LYS A 1042 32.58 38.21 40.29
CA LYS A 1042 32.59 36.81 39.81
C LYS A 1042 33.27 35.90 40.84
N THR A 1043 32.66 34.76 41.11
CA THR A 1043 33.27 33.69 41.91
C THR A 1043 33.91 32.66 40.98
N GLY A 1044 35.02 32.06 41.41
CA GLY A 1044 35.51 30.84 40.73
C GLY A 1044 34.56 29.68 41.05
N ARG A 1045 34.11 28.93 40.03
CA ARG A 1045 33.28 27.73 40.23
C ARG A 1045 34.00 26.77 41.19
N GLY A 1046 33.26 26.16 42.12
CA GLY A 1046 33.81 25.27 43.16
C GLY A 1046 34.38 25.96 44.40
N LYS A 1047 34.21 27.29 44.56
CA LYS A 1047 34.50 27.96 45.82
C LYS A 1047 33.29 27.90 46.74
N HIS A 1048 33.46 27.28 47.91
CA HIS A 1048 32.39 27.14 48.91
C HIS A 1048 32.34 28.29 49.94
N GLU A 1049 33.37 29.14 49.94
CA GLU A 1049 33.52 30.27 50.85
C GLU A 1049 34.23 31.44 50.15
N ILE A 1050 33.78 32.67 50.41
CA ILE A 1050 34.44 33.88 49.92
C ILE A 1050 34.30 35.04 50.91
N THR A 1051 35.43 35.66 51.23
CA THR A 1051 35.49 36.89 52.05
C THR A 1051 35.47 38.12 51.14
N LEU A 1052 34.66 39.10 51.51
CA LEU A 1052 34.40 40.33 50.78
C LEU A 1052 34.66 41.53 51.71
N ASP A 1053 35.50 42.46 51.24
CA ASP A 1053 35.75 43.75 51.86
C ASP A 1053 35.04 44.86 51.07
N THR A 1054 34.35 45.75 51.76
CA THR A 1054 33.52 46.78 51.13
C THR A 1054 33.57 48.13 51.86
N ASP A 1055 33.56 49.20 51.07
CA ASP A 1055 33.50 50.59 51.54
C ASP A 1055 32.07 51.14 51.72
N ILE A 1056 31.06 50.29 51.56
CA ILE A 1056 29.65 50.64 51.73
C ILE A 1056 29.40 51.18 53.16
N VAL A 1057 28.59 52.24 53.27
CA VAL A 1057 28.24 52.92 54.52
C VAL A 1057 27.27 52.10 55.38
N SER A 1058 27.08 52.50 56.65
CA SER A 1058 26.19 51.80 57.59
C SER A 1058 24.74 51.74 57.08
N GLY A 1059 24.17 50.53 57.01
CA GLY A 1059 22.86 50.28 56.38
C GLY A 1059 22.50 48.79 56.27
N ILE A 1060 21.33 48.50 55.71
CA ILE A 1060 20.86 47.14 55.38
C ILE A 1060 20.95 46.94 53.86
N TYR A 1061 21.54 45.82 53.45
CA TYR A 1061 21.80 45.44 52.07
C TYR A 1061 21.35 44.00 51.80
N LEU A 1062 21.28 43.64 50.53
CA LEU A 1062 20.98 42.29 50.05
C LEU A 1062 22.21 41.75 49.33
N VAL A 1063 22.66 40.57 49.70
CA VAL A 1063 23.71 39.82 49.01
C VAL A 1063 23.03 38.71 48.22
N THR A 1064 23.09 38.79 46.90
CA THR A 1064 22.49 37.81 45.99
C THR A 1064 23.57 37.00 45.31
N LEU A 1065 23.53 35.68 45.50
CA LEU A 1065 24.38 34.71 44.83
C LEU A 1065 23.67 34.25 43.55
N TYR A 1066 24.37 34.24 42.44
CA TYR A 1066 23.89 33.76 41.15
C TYR A 1066 24.74 32.58 40.69
N GLY A 1067 24.07 31.54 40.22
CA GLY A 1067 24.65 30.37 39.57
C GLY A 1067 23.76 29.87 38.44
N ASP A 1068 24.20 28.83 37.73
CA ASP A 1068 23.62 28.37 36.46
C ASP A 1068 22.09 28.10 36.52
N ASN A 1069 21.55 27.76 37.69
CA ASN A 1069 20.10 27.74 38.01
C ASN A 1069 19.84 28.05 39.49
N TYR A 1070 20.64 28.93 40.09
CA TYR A 1070 20.61 29.21 41.53
C TYR A 1070 20.61 30.70 41.77
N THR A 1071 19.58 31.19 42.48
CA THR A 1071 19.56 32.55 43.00
C THR A 1071 19.19 32.49 44.46
N ALA A 1072 20.14 32.83 45.33
CA ALA A 1072 19.87 32.94 46.75
C ALA A 1072 20.22 34.33 47.24
N THR A 1073 19.26 34.99 47.88
CA THR A 1073 19.45 36.30 48.49
C THR A 1073 19.53 36.17 50.01
N ARG A 1074 20.48 36.89 50.62
CA ARG A 1074 20.68 36.98 52.06
C ARG A 1074 20.80 38.44 52.49
N LYS A 1075 20.23 38.75 53.65
CA LYS A 1075 20.34 40.08 54.26
C LYS A 1075 21.75 40.29 54.81
N LEU A 1076 22.37 41.43 54.51
CA LEU A 1076 23.62 41.91 55.10
C LEU A 1076 23.33 43.22 55.86
N ILE A 1077 23.84 43.34 57.09
CA ILE A 1077 23.78 44.57 57.88
C ILE A 1077 25.22 45.09 58.00
N ILE A 1078 25.48 46.32 57.55
CA ILE A 1078 26.76 46.99 57.75
C ILE A 1078 26.60 48.02 58.88
N LYS A 1079 27.49 47.96 59.86
CA LYS A 1079 27.56 48.87 61.01
C LYS A 1079 29.00 49.36 61.15
N LYS A 1080 29.39 50.26 60.24
CA LYS A 1080 30.64 51.03 60.31
C LYS A 1080 30.54 52.19 61.30
#